data_AF-A0A2E1NST2-F1
#
_entry.id   AF-A0A2E1NST2-F1
#
_cell.length_a   1.000
_cell.length_b   1.000
_cell.length_c   1.000
_cell.angle_alpha   90.00
_cell.angle_beta   90.00
_cell.angle_gamma   90.00
#
_symmetry.space_group_name_H-M   'P 1'
#
loop_
_entity.id
_entity.type
_entity.pdbx_description
1 polymer ?
#
loop_
_entity_poly.entity_id
_entity_poly.type
_entity_poly.pdbx_seq_one_letter_code
_entity_poly.pdbx_strand_id
1 'polypeptide(L)'
;MNQAQKAVCLSRGIVKQSNWQRLLGVSEASYYARLVRSVKRSLNDADMIVDWGNKRQAEANKMAQRYNKPLLRLEDGFIRSIGLGRVNAKAKHQAYSLVVDDVGIYYDATQSSRLENILVDGQLDQLPSTDLATPMMQLDLDDPQLLKRADQCIKTITQHDLSKYNDSDQWNLGIKNHYRVLLVDQVRNDLSITGGNANSDTFKIMLDAALQAHPNAEIIIKSHPASRLAEGGHYDQAMIDHMVGELPSFTGKVHLLQKNCNPLALVKQVDEIYVVSSQLGFEALMLEKKVVCFGLPFYAGWGLTEDRQTLARRNKQRSLQQVFAAAYLIYSHYFDPLTDQPCELEVLLDFFVRQRKLFERNRGINLCLGFPPWKRGYLRRFLFSPWGETRFFNRRQSLLNYLSRHIDQQASGQFRVIFWGDSGRAIDLTAEQEKIKETVRVEDGFIRSVGLGKYYIPPISLVFDSAGIYYDPATESELEKIISAGDFSDDDLQLARRLQDRLLMTGVTKYNIGQQSLPKSLLETKEAGKKIIFIPGQVEDDASIAAACEEVKDDFALVRTVKERDSEAIIVYKPHPDVVSGHSPDCARHDAILALVDYRVTEVNVNDCLAIADEVHTMSSLTGFEALLRGKLVFTYGKPFYAGWGLTSDTFVVARRNRQVPLLELIAAVLIVYPRYIDYRQGFFISAEQALEHIILTADSEQGSASNSSLKVGEISRRLRKLSYFISGLCYGLRLKHLDREVN
;
A
#
# COMPACT_ATOMS: atom_id res chain seq x y z
N MET A 1 -29.57 -22.59 -10.38
CA MET A 1 -29.32 -21.41 -11.24
C MET A 1 -29.79 -20.20 -10.45
N ASN A 2 -28.88 -19.44 -9.83
CA ASN A 2 -29.27 -18.18 -9.18
C ASN A 2 -29.89 -17.28 -10.25
N GLN A 3 -31.14 -16.84 -10.05
CA GLN A 3 -31.73 -15.84 -10.94
C GLN A 3 -30.85 -14.59 -10.90
N ALA A 4 -30.45 -14.14 -12.08
CA ALA A 4 -29.55 -13.02 -12.24
C ALA A 4 -30.30 -11.73 -11.86
N GLN A 5 -29.89 -11.05 -10.78
CA GLN A 5 -30.61 -9.88 -10.27
C GLN A 5 -30.44 -8.67 -11.21
N LYS A 6 -31.53 -7.90 -11.35
CA LYS A 6 -31.61 -6.70 -12.18
C LYS A 6 -31.92 -5.46 -11.33
N ALA A 7 -31.12 -4.42 -11.51
CA ALA A 7 -31.27 -3.16 -10.78
C ALA A 7 -31.54 -1.99 -11.72
N VAL A 8 -32.41 -1.08 -11.28
CA VAL A 8 -32.58 0.24 -11.92
C VAL A 8 -31.97 1.32 -11.03
N CYS A 9 -30.93 1.98 -11.55
CA CYS A 9 -30.17 2.99 -10.83
C CYS A 9 -30.60 4.40 -11.26
N LEU A 10 -30.77 5.28 -10.27
CA LEU A 10 -31.17 6.66 -10.51
C LEU A 10 -30.01 7.61 -10.88
N SER A 11 -28.77 7.12 -10.88
CA SER A 11 -27.59 7.87 -11.30
C SER A 11 -26.70 7.04 -12.21
N ARG A 12 -26.16 7.66 -13.27
CA ARG A 12 -25.16 7.02 -14.15
C ARG A 12 -23.88 6.65 -13.39
N GLY A 13 -23.55 7.38 -12.33
CA GLY A 13 -22.38 7.10 -11.50
C GLY A 13 -22.48 5.72 -10.82
N ILE A 14 -23.67 5.37 -10.35
CA ILE A 14 -23.95 4.08 -9.71
C ILE A 14 -23.71 2.93 -10.70
N VAL A 15 -24.27 3.02 -11.91
CA VAL A 15 -24.11 1.99 -12.95
C VAL A 15 -22.65 1.73 -13.30
N LYS A 16 -21.80 2.76 -13.25
CA LYS A 16 -20.36 2.65 -13.55
C LYS A 16 -19.55 1.98 -12.44
N GLN A 17 -20.09 1.89 -11.21
CA GLN A 17 -19.44 1.20 -10.11
C GLN A 17 -19.84 -0.27 -10.14
N SER A 18 -18.89 -1.18 -10.29
CA SER A 18 -19.16 -2.63 -10.28
C SER A 18 -19.07 -3.27 -8.90
N ASN A 19 -18.53 -2.56 -7.89
CA ASN A 19 -18.33 -3.10 -6.54
C ASN A 19 -19.65 -3.48 -5.87
N TRP A 20 -20.64 -2.58 -5.89
CA TRP A 20 -21.96 -2.87 -5.33
C TRP A 20 -22.70 -3.96 -6.11
N GLN A 21 -22.51 -4.02 -7.44
CA GLN A 21 -23.11 -5.07 -8.27
C GLN A 21 -22.57 -6.45 -7.89
N ARG A 22 -21.25 -6.55 -7.70
CA ARG A 22 -20.59 -7.78 -7.25
C ARG A 22 -21.03 -8.17 -5.84
N LEU A 23 -21.07 -7.20 -4.91
CA LEU A 23 -21.49 -7.40 -3.53
C LEU A 23 -22.91 -7.99 -3.44
N LEU A 24 -23.83 -7.47 -4.25
CA LEU A 24 -25.24 -7.86 -4.22
C LEU A 24 -25.60 -8.95 -5.23
N GLY A 25 -24.66 -9.44 -6.05
CA GLY A 25 -24.96 -10.41 -7.11
C GLY A 25 -25.82 -9.85 -8.26
N VAL A 26 -25.81 -8.54 -8.46
CA VAL A 26 -26.54 -7.86 -9.54
C VAL A 26 -25.82 -8.07 -10.86
N SER A 27 -26.52 -8.72 -11.79
CA SER A 27 -26.01 -9.07 -13.11
C SER A 27 -26.21 -7.98 -14.16
N GLU A 28 -27.25 -7.17 -13.99
CA GLU A 28 -27.64 -6.11 -14.92
C GLU A 28 -28.06 -4.87 -14.13
N ALA A 29 -27.33 -3.76 -14.30
CA ALA A 29 -27.68 -2.46 -13.74
C ALA A 29 -27.95 -1.46 -14.86
N SER A 30 -29.15 -0.88 -14.89
CA SER A 30 -29.57 0.07 -15.92
C SER A 30 -29.81 1.46 -15.34
N TYR A 31 -29.47 2.51 -16.10
CA TYR A 31 -29.72 3.89 -15.67
C TYR A 31 -31.14 4.33 -16.04
N TYR A 32 -31.88 4.86 -15.07
CA TYR A 32 -33.18 5.47 -15.33
C TYR A 32 -33.04 6.81 -16.08
N ALA A 33 -33.43 6.82 -17.36
CA ALA A 33 -33.51 8.01 -18.20
C ALA A 33 -34.97 8.42 -18.44
N ARG A 34 -35.38 9.56 -17.87
CA ARG A 34 -36.78 10.07 -17.82
C ARG A 34 -37.48 10.23 -19.18
N LEU A 35 -36.73 10.30 -20.28
CA LEU A 35 -37.23 10.58 -21.63
C LEU A 35 -37.35 9.34 -22.55
N VAL A 36 -37.03 8.13 -22.06
CA VAL A 36 -36.92 6.95 -22.92
C VAL A 36 -38.02 5.91 -22.59
N ARG A 37 -38.92 5.63 -23.54
CA ARG A 37 -40.05 4.68 -23.39
C ARG A 37 -39.60 3.25 -23.01
N SER A 38 -38.42 2.79 -23.44
CA SER A 38 -37.91 1.45 -23.12
C SER A 38 -37.61 1.24 -21.64
N VAL A 39 -37.41 2.32 -20.87
CA VAL A 39 -37.10 2.26 -19.43
C VAL A 39 -38.29 1.86 -18.57
N LYS A 40 -39.54 2.11 -19.02
CA LYS A 40 -40.75 1.63 -18.32
C LYS A 40 -40.84 0.09 -18.30
N ARG A 41 -40.34 -0.59 -19.33
CA ARG A 41 -40.29 -2.06 -19.40
C ARG A 41 -39.21 -2.59 -18.44
N SER A 42 -38.06 -1.93 -18.40
CA SER A 42 -36.95 -2.24 -17.49
C SER A 42 -37.29 -2.11 -16.00
N LEU A 43 -38.21 -1.23 -15.60
CA LEU A 43 -38.63 -1.08 -14.20
C LEU A 43 -39.57 -2.19 -13.69
N ASN A 44 -40.41 -2.75 -14.56
CA ASN A 44 -41.25 -3.90 -14.20
C ASN A 44 -40.39 -5.16 -14.01
N ASP A 45 -39.39 -5.32 -14.89
CA ASP A 45 -38.45 -6.44 -14.91
C ASP A 45 -37.29 -6.28 -13.92
N ALA A 46 -37.22 -5.17 -13.18
CA ALA A 46 -36.18 -4.93 -12.17
C ALA A 46 -36.54 -5.61 -10.85
N ASP A 47 -35.55 -6.14 -10.14
CA ASP A 47 -35.71 -6.71 -8.81
C ASP A 47 -35.58 -5.64 -7.72
N MET A 48 -34.84 -4.57 -7.99
CA MET A 48 -34.60 -3.48 -7.04
C MET A 48 -34.37 -2.12 -7.72
N ILE A 49 -34.55 -1.06 -6.93
CA ILE A 49 -34.25 0.31 -7.31
C ILE A 49 -33.09 0.80 -6.45
N VAL A 50 -32.14 1.53 -7.05
CA VAL A 50 -30.93 2.00 -6.38
C VAL A 50 -30.76 3.51 -6.53
N ASP A 51 -30.69 4.21 -5.40
CA ASP A 51 -30.32 5.63 -5.31
C ASP A 51 -28.94 5.80 -4.64
N TRP A 52 -28.31 6.95 -4.84
CA TRP A 52 -27.07 7.32 -4.13
C TRP A 52 -27.42 8.25 -2.98
N GLY A 53 -27.47 7.70 -1.77
CA GLY A 53 -28.02 8.33 -0.58
C GLY A 53 -29.44 8.82 -0.86
N ASN A 54 -29.68 10.09 -0.56
CA ASN A 54 -30.95 10.79 -0.78
C ASN A 54 -30.89 11.78 -1.95
N LYS A 55 -29.94 11.63 -2.90
CA LYS A 55 -29.80 12.59 -4.03
C LYS A 55 -31.07 12.73 -4.86
N ARG A 56 -31.89 11.68 -4.98
CA ARG A 56 -33.19 11.73 -5.66
C ARG A 56 -34.30 11.12 -4.81
N GLN A 57 -34.25 11.32 -3.48
CA GLN A 57 -35.12 10.69 -2.49
C GLN A 57 -36.60 10.66 -2.88
N ALA A 58 -37.18 11.80 -3.28
CA ALA A 58 -38.59 11.88 -3.67
C ALA A 58 -38.92 11.04 -4.93
N GLU A 59 -38.03 11.04 -5.93
CA GLU A 59 -38.20 10.21 -7.14
C GLU A 59 -38.02 8.73 -6.81
N ALA A 60 -37.00 8.40 -6.01
CA ALA A 60 -36.68 7.04 -5.57
C ALA A 60 -37.85 6.40 -4.80
N ASN A 61 -38.35 7.08 -3.77
CA ASN A 61 -39.49 6.62 -2.95
C ASN A 61 -40.74 6.43 -3.81
N LYS A 62 -41.04 7.39 -4.68
CA LYS A 62 -42.19 7.31 -5.59
C LYS A 62 -42.10 6.12 -6.54
N MET A 63 -40.90 5.81 -7.06
CA MET A 63 -40.71 4.66 -7.94
C MET A 63 -40.81 3.34 -7.18
N ALA A 64 -40.13 3.23 -6.04
CA ALA A 64 -40.16 2.03 -5.20
C ALA A 64 -41.59 1.66 -4.80
N GLN A 65 -42.37 2.65 -4.35
CA GLN A 65 -43.77 2.47 -4.02
C GLN A 65 -44.63 2.12 -5.25
N ARG A 66 -44.46 2.85 -6.37
CA ARG A 66 -45.28 2.63 -7.59
C ARG A 66 -45.09 1.24 -8.19
N TYR A 67 -43.87 0.72 -8.20
CA TYR A 67 -43.53 -0.56 -8.82
C TYR A 67 -43.42 -1.70 -7.80
N ASN A 68 -43.67 -1.42 -6.51
CA ASN A 68 -43.54 -2.35 -5.40
C ASN A 68 -42.18 -3.08 -5.40
N LYS A 69 -41.09 -2.30 -5.45
CA LYS A 69 -39.71 -2.81 -5.50
C LYS A 69 -38.93 -2.34 -4.26
N PRO A 70 -38.03 -3.18 -3.71
CA PRO A 70 -37.04 -2.75 -2.73
C PRO A 70 -36.25 -1.52 -3.21
N LEU A 71 -35.98 -0.59 -2.29
CA LEU A 71 -35.16 0.59 -2.53
C LEU A 71 -33.85 0.48 -1.73
N LEU A 72 -32.72 0.48 -2.43
CA LEU A 72 -31.40 0.55 -1.84
C LEU A 72 -30.83 1.95 -1.99
N ARG A 73 -30.23 2.46 -0.91
CA ARG A 73 -29.45 3.70 -0.88
C ARG A 73 -28.00 3.36 -0.67
N LEU A 74 -27.17 3.75 -1.63
CA LEU A 74 -25.73 3.57 -1.60
C LEU A 74 -25.03 4.85 -1.17
N GLU A 75 -23.98 4.75 -0.37
CA GLU A 75 -23.03 5.86 -0.13
C GLU A 75 -21.61 5.31 -0.06
N ASP A 76 -20.63 6.18 -0.19
CA ASP A 76 -19.26 5.92 0.24
C ASP A 76 -19.23 5.49 1.72
N GLY A 77 -18.45 4.45 2.02
CA GLY A 77 -18.19 4.08 3.41
C GLY A 77 -17.24 5.04 4.13
N PHE A 78 -17.13 4.82 5.44
CA PHE A 78 -16.44 5.75 6.34
C PHE A 78 -14.90 5.78 6.14
N ILE A 79 -14.31 4.69 5.64
CA ILE A 79 -12.90 4.59 5.24
C ILE A 79 -12.86 4.26 3.75
N ARG A 80 -12.67 5.27 2.91
CA ARG A 80 -13.09 5.19 1.50
C ARG A 80 -11.94 4.94 0.53
N SER A 81 -10.88 5.75 0.60
CA SER A 81 -9.87 5.79 -0.46
C SER A 81 -8.59 6.51 -0.05
N ILE A 82 -7.56 6.47 -0.93
CA ILE A 82 -6.34 7.26 -0.74
C ILE A 82 -6.64 8.75 -0.83
N GLY A 83 -7.28 9.24 -1.89
CA GLY A 83 -7.54 10.68 -2.03
C GLY A 83 -8.88 10.99 -2.68
N LEU A 84 -9.16 12.29 -2.84
CA LEU A 84 -10.26 12.77 -3.69
C LEU A 84 -9.78 12.89 -5.15
N GLY A 85 -10.58 12.46 -6.12
CA GLY A 85 -10.34 12.76 -7.54
C GLY A 85 -9.07 12.13 -8.17
N ARG A 86 -8.17 12.96 -8.74
CA ARG A 86 -7.09 12.58 -9.69
C ARG A 86 -6.02 11.61 -9.13
N VAL A 87 -5.79 11.58 -7.81
CA VAL A 87 -4.92 10.57 -7.17
C VAL A 87 -5.50 9.15 -7.36
N ASN A 88 -6.84 9.03 -7.36
CA ASN A 88 -7.57 7.80 -7.64
C ASN A 88 -7.93 7.63 -9.13
N ALA A 89 -7.82 8.65 -9.99
CA ALA A 89 -8.31 8.61 -11.37
C ALA A 89 -7.59 7.59 -12.29
N LYS A 90 -6.58 6.89 -11.77
CA LYS A 90 -5.89 5.78 -12.45
C LYS A 90 -6.37 4.39 -12.01
N ALA A 91 -7.08 4.27 -10.89
CA ALA A 91 -7.69 3.02 -10.45
C ALA A 91 -9.09 2.88 -11.09
N LYS A 92 -9.44 1.67 -11.54
CA LYS A 92 -10.79 1.36 -12.06
C LYS A 92 -11.90 1.63 -11.03
N HIS A 93 -11.54 1.69 -9.75
CA HIS A 93 -12.44 1.87 -8.62
C HIS A 93 -12.06 3.14 -7.84
N GLN A 94 -12.99 4.10 -7.78
CA GLN A 94 -12.77 5.39 -7.10
C GLN A 94 -13.04 5.32 -5.59
N ALA A 95 -13.64 4.24 -5.08
CA ALA A 95 -13.96 3.99 -3.68
C ALA A 95 -13.77 2.49 -3.36
N TYR A 96 -13.09 2.20 -2.25
CA TYR A 96 -12.86 0.84 -1.73
C TYR A 96 -13.79 0.48 -0.58
N SER A 97 -14.72 1.37 -0.26
CA SER A 97 -15.73 1.15 0.76
C SER A 97 -17.06 1.73 0.34
N LEU A 98 -18.12 1.01 0.71
CA LEU A 98 -19.50 1.32 0.36
C LEU A 98 -20.42 0.96 1.52
N VAL A 99 -21.43 1.78 1.77
CA VAL A 99 -22.58 1.42 2.61
C VAL A 99 -23.78 1.10 1.73
N VAL A 100 -24.57 0.12 2.16
CA VAL A 100 -25.81 -0.30 1.52
C VAL A 100 -26.93 -0.22 2.56
N ASP A 101 -27.90 0.65 2.35
CA ASP A 101 -29.03 0.84 3.27
C ASP A 101 -30.36 0.65 2.53
N ASP A 102 -31.16 -0.30 3.00
CA ASP A 102 -32.47 -0.66 2.47
C ASP A 102 -33.63 -0.09 3.31
N VAL A 103 -33.33 0.61 4.41
CA VAL A 103 -34.32 1.25 5.28
C VAL A 103 -34.34 2.76 5.02
N GLY A 104 -33.20 3.40 5.18
CA GLY A 104 -32.99 4.84 5.13
C GLY A 104 -31.61 5.14 4.57
N ILE A 105 -30.87 6.02 5.24
CA ILE A 105 -29.43 6.19 5.06
C ILE A 105 -28.84 6.80 6.34
N TYR A 106 -27.63 6.40 6.74
CA TYR A 106 -27.02 6.74 8.04
C TYR A 106 -27.05 8.22 8.46
N TYR A 107 -26.99 9.16 7.50
CA TYR A 107 -26.95 10.58 7.78
C TYR A 107 -28.34 11.24 7.86
N ASP A 108 -29.42 10.51 7.57
CA ASP A 108 -30.79 11.01 7.54
C ASP A 108 -31.52 10.66 8.84
N ALA A 109 -31.58 11.61 9.77
CA ALA A 109 -32.25 11.48 11.05
C ALA A 109 -33.78 11.67 10.96
N THR A 110 -34.34 12.03 9.79
CA THR A 110 -35.79 12.23 9.65
C THR A 110 -36.57 10.90 9.67
N GLN A 111 -35.89 9.80 9.39
CA GLN A 111 -36.41 8.42 9.40
C GLN A 111 -35.35 7.48 9.99
N SER A 112 -35.73 6.23 10.27
CA SER A 112 -34.74 5.22 10.67
C SER A 112 -33.84 4.83 9.50
N SER A 113 -32.65 4.33 9.82
CA SER A 113 -31.68 3.78 8.87
C SER A 113 -31.32 2.36 9.29
N ARG A 114 -30.72 1.56 8.40
CA ARG A 114 -30.22 0.23 8.77
C ARG A 114 -29.18 0.34 9.89
N LEU A 115 -28.31 1.35 9.85
CA LEU A 115 -27.35 1.61 10.92
C LEU A 115 -28.03 1.95 12.26
N GLU A 116 -29.07 2.79 12.24
CA GLU A 116 -29.85 3.10 13.45
C GLU A 116 -30.50 1.83 14.01
N ASN A 117 -31.08 0.97 13.18
CA ASN A 117 -31.70 -0.28 13.62
C ASN A 117 -30.67 -1.25 14.25
N ILE A 118 -29.46 -1.36 13.70
CA ILE A 118 -28.37 -2.13 14.30
C ILE A 118 -28.04 -1.57 15.69
N LEU A 119 -27.94 -0.24 15.82
CA LEU A 119 -27.62 0.43 17.08
C LEU A 119 -28.74 0.40 18.11
N VAL A 120 -30.02 0.37 17.70
CA VAL A 120 -31.12 0.19 18.65
C VAL A 120 -31.14 -1.26 19.09
N ASP A 121 -31.37 -2.24 18.21
CA ASP A 121 -31.78 -3.59 18.64
C ASP A 121 -30.84 -4.73 18.24
N GLY A 122 -29.67 -4.45 17.66
CA GLY A 122 -28.76 -5.51 17.17
C GLY A 122 -29.38 -6.36 16.06
N GLN A 123 -30.40 -5.82 15.38
CA GLN A 123 -31.13 -6.53 14.34
C GLN A 123 -30.43 -6.31 12.99
N LEU A 124 -30.05 -7.42 12.35
CA LEU A 124 -29.56 -7.41 10.98
C LEU A 124 -30.38 -8.38 10.14
N ASP A 125 -31.23 -7.83 9.29
CA ASP A 125 -31.82 -8.58 8.19
C ASP A 125 -30.75 -8.76 7.11
N GLN A 126 -30.73 -9.90 6.42
CA GLN A 126 -29.91 -10.03 5.22
C GLN A 126 -30.33 -8.95 4.22
N LEU A 127 -29.36 -8.33 3.52
CA LEU A 127 -29.68 -7.45 2.41
C LEU A 127 -30.55 -8.21 1.39
N PRO A 128 -31.46 -7.54 0.68
CA PRO A 128 -32.34 -8.20 -0.28
C PRO A 128 -31.52 -8.70 -1.49
N SER A 129 -30.86 -9.84 -1.32
CA SER A 129 -30.13 -10.53 -2.38
C SER A 129 -30.02 -12.05 -2.24
N THR A 130 -30.75 -12.68 -1.31
CA THR A 130 -30.85 -14.15 -1.22
C THR A 130 -32.33 -14.53 -1.11
N ASP A 131 -32.82 -15.31 -2.09
CA ASP A 131 -34.14 -15.93 -2.01
C ASP A 131 -34.33 -16.61 -0.65
N LEU A 132 -35.55 -16.50 -0.12
CA LEU A 132 -36.17 -17.18 1.04
C LEU A 132 -36.39 -16.28 2.27
N ALA A 133 -37.54 -16.49 2.92
CA ALA A 133 -37.78 -16.09 4.30
C ALA A 133 -36.63 -16.62 5.16
N THR A 134 -35.71 -15.73 5.52
CA THR A 134 -34.47 -16.08 6.21
C THR A 134 -34.51 -15.52 7.64
N PRO A 135 -34.04 -16.26 8.66
CA PRO A 135 -34.13 -15.80 10.04
C PRO A 135 -33.36 -14.50 10.26
N MET A 136 -33.92 -13.59 11.06
CA MET A 136 -33.18 -12.44 11.60
C MET A 136 -31.91 -12.96 12.30
N MET A 137 -30.74 -12.45 11.92
CA MET A 137 -29.52 -12.73 12.66
C MET A 137 -29.46 -11.74 13.82
N GLN A 138 -29.50 -12.25 15.05
CA GLN A 138 -29.32 -11.40 16.22
C GLN A 138 -27.82 -11.13 16.38
N LEU A 139 -27.41 -9.89 16.13
CA LEU A 139 -26.06 -9.43 16.43
C LEU A 139 -25.98 -9.06 17.90
N ASP A 140 -25.02 -9.66 18.60
CA ASP A 140 -24.65 -9.22 19.92
C ASP A 140 -23.57 -8.13 19.81
N LEU A 141 -23.97 -6.87 19.98
CA LEU A 141 -23.02 -5.75 20.03
C LEU A 141 -22.17 -5.74 21.30
N ASP A 142 -22.48 -6.61 22.28
CA ASP A 142 -21.67 -6.82 23.49
C ASP A 142 -20.67 -7.99 23.33
N ASP A 143 -20.59 -8.63 22.16
CA ASP A 143 -19.62 -9.69 21.89
C ASP A 143 -18.17 -9.21 22.13
N PRO A 144 -17.44 -9.81 23.09
CA PRO A 144 -16.07 -9.43 23.40
C PRO A 144 -15.11 -9.51 22.21
N GLN A 145 -15.34 -10.44 21.26
CA GLN A 145 -14.49 -10.56 20.07
C GLN A 145 -14.73 -9.40 19.11
N LEU A 146 -15.98 -9.04 18.87
CA LEU A 146 -16.36 -7.88 18.07
C LEU A 146 -15.83 -6.58 18.67
N LEU A 147 -15.95 -6.40 19.98
CA LEU A 147 -15.44 -5.21 20.68
C LEU A 147 -13.92 -5.14 20.65
N LYS A 148 -13.21 -6.26 20.79
CA LYS A 148 -11.74 -6.32 20.65
C LYS A 148 -11.32 -5.96 19.23
N ARG A 149 -12.02 -6.47 18.22
CA ARG A 149 -11.79 -6.16 16.81
C ARG A 149 -11.99 -4.66 16.53
N ALA A 150 -13.10 -4.09 17.03
CA ALA A 150 -13.37 -2.65 16.93
C ALA A 150 -12.28 -1.80 17.58
N ASP A 151 -11.84 -2.14 18.79
CA ASP A 151 -10.76 -1.47 19.50
C ASP A 151 -9.43 -1.52 18.74
N GLN A 152 -9.08 -2.67 18.16
CA GLN A 152 -7.89 -2.81 17.31
C GLN A 152 -7.96 -1.92 16.06
N CYS A 153 -9.10 -1.90 15.35
CA CYS A 153 -9.27 -1.02 14.19
C CYS A 153 -9.21 0.47 14.57
N ILE A 154 -9.85 0.87 15.68
CA ILE A 154 -9.78 2.24 16.20
C ILE A 154 -8.32 2.63 16.49
N LYS A 155 -7.55 1.75 17.13
CA LYS A 155 -6.12 1.97 17.40
C LYS A 155 -5.33 2.13 16.11
N THR A 156 -5.50 1.25 15.12
CA THR A 156 -4.83 1.37 13.82
C THR A 156 -5.17 2.69 13.12
N ILE A 157 -6.45 3.07 13.10
CA ILE A 157 -6.92 4.32 12.48
C ILE A 157 -6.26 5.54 13.17
N THR A 158 -6.31 5.59 14.49
CA THR A 158 -5.82 6.73 15.27
C THR A 158 -4.31 6.82 15.34
N GLN A 159 -3.59 5.70 15.41
CA GLN A 159 -2.13 5.66 15.41
C GLN A 159 -1.53 6.09 14.06
N HIS A 160 -2.17 5.72 12.95
CA HIS A 160 -1.67 5.99 11.60
C HIS A 160 -2.34 7.19 10.90
N ASP A 161 -3.13 7.95 11.65
CA ASP A 161 -3.86 9.13 11.16
C ASP A 161 -4.72 8.81 9.92
N LEU A 162 -5.45 7.69 9.93
CA LEU A 162 -6.32 7.30 8.82
C LEU A 162 -7.68 7.99 8.89
N SER A 163 -8.29 8.26 7.75
CA SER A 163 -9.60 8.92 7.65
C SER A 163 -10.36 8.45 6.40
N LYS A 164 -11.49 9.08 6.07
CA LYS A 164 -12.23 8.85 4.82
C LYS A 164 -11.30 8.98 3.60
N TYR A 165 -10.38 9.96 3.64
CA TYR A 165 -9.33 10.19 2.64
C TYR A 165 -7.95 10.27 3.32
N ASN A 166 -6.94 9.68 2.70
CA ASN A 166 -5.66 9.33 3.32
C ASN A 166 -4.41 9.92 2.61
N ASP A 167 -4.59 10.89 1.71
CA ASP A 167 -3.54 11.57 0.93
C ASP A 167 -3.17 12.95 1.46
N SER A 168 -3.89 13.45 2.46
CA SER A 168 -3.64 14.74 3.07
C SER A 168 -2.43 14.69 4.01
N ASP A 169 -1.65 15.77 3.94
CA ASP A 169 -0.45 15.97 4.75
C ASP A 169 -0.79 16.38 6.18
N GLN A 170 0.09 16.13 7.13
CA GLN A 170 -0.03 16.64 8.49
C GLN A 170 0.07 18.17 8.51
N TRP A 171 -0.56 18.79 9.51
CA TRP A 171 -0.49 20.23 9.73
C TRP A 171 -0.25 20.50 11.21
N ASN A 172 0.73 21.36 11.51
CA ASN A 172 1.07 21.75 12.87
C ASN A 172 0.48 23.13 13.16
N LEU A 173 -0.38 23.22 14.18
CA LEU A 173 -0.96 24.48 14.68
C LEU A 173 0.03 25.30 15.54
N GLY A 174 1.26 24.83 15.69
CA GLY A 174 2.28 25.44 16.55
C GLY A 174 2.05 25.15 18.03
N ILE A 175 2.88 25.77 18.86
CA ILE A 175 2.87 25.60 20.32
C ILE A 175 1.48 25.93 20.86
N LYS A 176 0.92 25.00 21.64
CA LYS A 176 -0.38 25.14 22.26
C LYS A 176 -0.27 25.94 23.56
N ASN A 177 -0.59 27.23 23.49
CA ASN A 177 -0.58 28.14 24.64
C ASN A 177 -1.99 28.43 25.20
N HIS A 178 -3.04 28.03 24.49
CA HIS A 178 -4.43 28.26 24.85
C HIS A 178 -5.24 26.98 24.70
N TYR A 179 -6.42 26.94 25.33
CA TYR A 179 -7.44 25.95 25.02
C TYR A 179 -7.83 26.07 23.54
N ARG A 180 -7.93 24.95 22.83
CA ARG A 180 -8.20 24.92 21.38
C ARG A 180 -9.52 24.24 21.08
N VAL A 181 -10.40 24.96 20.39
CA VAL A 181 -11.70 24.45 19.93
C VAL A 181 -11.71 24.37 18.41
N LEU A 182 -11.99 23.19 17.87
CA LEU A 182 -12.10 22.98 16.43
C LEU A 182 -13.56 23.02 15.99
N LEU A 183 -13.91 23.90 15.07
CA LEU A 183 -15.20 23.94 14.41
C LEU A 183 -15.04 23.34 13.01
N VAL A 184 -15.90 22.37 12.68
CA VAL A 184 -15.83 21.67 11.40
C VAL A 184 -16.86 22.24 10.45
N ASP A 185 -16.39 22.88 9.39
CA ASP A 185 -17.24 23.33 8.28
C ASP A 185 -17.57 22.15 7.34
N GLN A 186 -18.65 22.29 6.59
CA GLN A 186 -19.09 21.32 5.58
C GLN A 186 -19.35 22.02 4.25
N VAL A 187 -19.40 21.24 3.16
CA VAL A 187 -19.77 21.79 1.85
C VAL A 187 -21.25 22.21 1.90
N ARG A 188 -21.58 23.39 1.35
CA ARG A 188 -22.97 23.82 1.25
C ARG A 188 -23.80 22.77 0.51
N ASN A 189 -25.04 22.57 0.96
CA ASN A 189 -25.98 21.60 0.38
C ASN A 189 -25.54 20.13 0.50
N ASP A 190 -24.58 19.81 1.37
CA ASP A 190 -24.32 18.43 1.78
C ASP A 190 -25.60 17.82 2.39
N LEU A 191 -26.01 16.66 1.88
CA LEU A 191 -27.24 15.99 2.29
C LEU A 191 -27.21 15.53 3.75
N SER A 192 -26.02 15.39 4.34
CA SER A 192 -25.87 15.11 5.77
C SER A 192 -26.23 16.31 6.65
N ILE A 193 -26.21 17.55 6.14
CA ILE A 193 -26.62 18.73 6.89
C ILE A 193 -28.15 18.71 7.04
N THR A 194 -28.87 18.64 5.93
CA THR A 194 -30.33 18.60 5.95
C THR A 194 -30.85 17.31 6.56
N GLY A 195 -30.23 16.16 6.27
CA GLY A 195 -30.55 14.88 6.88
C GLY A 195 -30.31 14.87 8.40
N GLY A 196 -29.32 15.61 8.89
CA GLY A 196 -29.05 15.79 10.31
C GLY A 196 -29.93 16.83 11.01
N ASN A 197 -31.09 17.20 10.44
CA ASN A 197 -31.97 18.27 10.94
C ASN A 197 -31.24 19.61 11.17
N ALA A 198 -30.31 19.95 10.29
CA ALA A 198 -29.55 21.19 10.33
C ALA A 198 -29.66 21.98 9.03
N ASN A 199 -29.22 23.24 9.07
CA ASN A 199 -29.21 24.15 7.94
C ASN A 199 -28.04 25.14 8.05
N SER A 200 -27.96 26.12 7.15
CA SER A 200 -26.90 27.13 7.16
C SER A 200 -26.85 27.97 8.44
N ASP A 201 -27.98 28.25 9.09
CA ASP A 201 -28.00 29.03 10.33
C ASP A 201 -27.49 28.21 11.52
N THR A 202 -27.58 26.87 11.46
CA THR A 202 -26.98 25.97 12.46
C THR A 202 -25.47 26.21 12.60
N PHE A 203 -24.75 26.52 11.51
CA PHE A 203 -23.32 26.85 11.56
C PHE A 203 -23.06 28.18 12.26
N LYS A 204 -23.94 29.18 12.11
CA LYS A 204 -23.84 30.44 12.85
C LYS A 204 -24.02 30.19 14.34
N ILE A 205 -25.06 29.44 14.71
CA ILE A 205 -25.33 29.05 16.09
C ILE A 205 -24.15 28.28 16.70
N MET A 206 -23.51 27.39 15.93
CA MET A 206 -22.31 26.67 16.36
C MET A 206 -21.13 27.58 16.66
N LEU A 207 -20.86 28.58 15.82
CA LEU A 207 -19.79 29.56 16.05
C LEU A 207 -20.08 30.45 17.25
N ASP A 208 -21.31 30.97 17.34
CA ASP A 208 -21.75 31.79 18.47
C ASP A 208 -21.62 31.04 19.81
N ALA A 209 -22.07 29.78 19.86
CA ALA A 209 -21.94 28.95 21.04
C ALA A 209 -20.48 28.68 21.44
N ALA A 210 -19.58 28.49 20.48
CA ALA A 210 -18.15 28.31 20.76
C ALA A 210 -17.51 29.61 21.30
N LEU A 211 -17.84 30.76 20.71
CA LEU A 211 -17.35 32.06 21.14
C LEU A 211 -17.80 32.39 22.58
N GLN A 212 -19.05 32.09 22.92
CA GLN A 212 -19.60 32.33 24.25
C GLN A 212 -19.06 31.36 25.31
N ALA A 213 -18.96 30.07 24.98
CA ALA A 213 -18.49 29.05 25.91
C ALA A 213 -16.99 29.18 26.22
N HIS A 214 -16.21 29.71 25.28
CA HIS A 214 -14.74 29.73 25.35
C HIS A 214 -14.15 31.11 25.03
N PRO A 215 -14.38 32.14 25.89
CA PRO A 215 -14.07 33.54 25.60
C PRO A 215 -12.57 33.84 25.39
N ASN A 216 -11.67 32.98 25.87
CA ASN A 216 -10.22 33.18 25.80
C ASN A 216 -9.50 32.09 24.97
N ALA A 217 -10.25 31.24 24.28
CA ALA A 217 -9.70 30.11 23.54
C ALA A 217 -9.18 30.50 22.14
N GLU A 218 -8.37 29.62 21.57
CA GLU A 218 -8.06 29.61 20.15
C GLU A 218 -9.12 28.76 19.43
N ILE A 219 -9.96 29.40 18.62
CA ILE A 219 -10.99 28.75 17.81
C ILE A 219 -10.42 28.53 16.40
N ILE A 220 -10.36 27.28 15.96
CA ILE A 220 -9.94 26.91 14.61
C ILE A 220 -11.17 26.47 13.84
N ILE A 221 -11.49 27.15 12.75
CA ILE A 221 -12.55 26.75 11.82
C ILE A 221 -11.90 26.03 10.65
N LYS A 222 -12.13 24.72 10.52
CA LYS A 222 -11.56 23.91 9.44
C LYS A 222 -12.53 23.82 8.27
N SER A 223 -12.13 24.38 7.12
CA SER A 223 -12.93 24.26 5.89
C SER A 223 -12.88 22.83 5.33
N HIS A 224 -13.94 22.37 4.66
CA HIS A 224 -13.92 21.08 4.00
C HIS A 224 -12.96 21.09 2.78
N PRO A 225 -12.16 20.03 2.53
CA PRO A 225 -11.20 20.00 1.41
C PRO A 225 -11.86 20.15 0.03
N ALA A 226 -13.10 19.68 -0.12
CA ALA A 226 -13.87 19.81 -1.36
C ALA A 226 -14.53 21.19 -1.56
N SER A 227 -14.51 22.10 -0.57
CA SER A 227 -15.14 23.43 -0.70
C SER A 227 -14.49 24.29 -1.78
N ARG A 228 -13.25 24.01 -2.20
CA ARG A 228 -12.59 24.65 -3.35
C ARG A 228 -13.08 24.15 -4.71
N LEU A 229 -13.75 23.00 -4.74
CA LEU A 229 -14.27 22.33 -5.94
C LEU A 229 -15.80 22.41 -6.04
N ALA A 230 -16.48 22.99 -5.04
CA ALA A 230 -17.93 23.07 -4.90
C ALA A 230 -18.37 24.51 -4.54
N GLU A 231 -19.65 24.71 -4.17
CA GLU A 231 -20.26 26.01 -3.79
C GLU A 231 -19.71 26.64 -2.48
N GLY A 232 -18.51 26.27 -2.04
CA GLY A 232 -17.89 26.76 -0.81
C GLY A 232 -18.40 26.09 0.47
N GLY A 233 -17.89 26.58 1.60
CA GLY A 233 -18.33 26.22 2.95
C GLY A 233 -19.28 27.26 3.55
N HIS A 234 -19.65 27.09 4.82
CA HIS A 234 -20.57 27.99 5.53
C HIS A 234 -19.87 29.19 6.16
N TYR A 235 -18.55 29.16 6.33
CA TYR A 235 -17.78 30.27 6.90
C TYR A 235 -16.90 30.98 5.87
N ASP A 236 -16.87 32.29 5.97
CA ASP A 236 -15.86 33.15 5.36
C ASP A 236 -15.30 34.13 6.42
N GLN A 237 -14.18 34.79 6.09
CA GLN A 237 -13.50 35.66 7.04
C GLN A 237 -14.36 36.85 7.46
N ALA A 238 -15.17 37.41 6.56
CA ALA A 238 -16.00 38.57 6.84
C ALA A 238 -17.10 38.25 7.85
N MET A 239 -17.76 37.10 7.71
CA MET A 239 -18.73 36.59 8.67
C MET A 239 -18.10 36.36 10.05
N ILE A 240 -16.91 35.76 10.09
CA ILE A 240 -16.19 35.49 11.34
C ILE A 240 -15.86 36.81 12.05
N ASP A 241 -15.27 37.76 11.34
CA ASP A 241 -14.88 39.06 11.89
C ASP A 241 -16.10 39.83 12.42
N HIS A 242 -17.23 39.76 11.72
CA HIS A 242 -18.48 40.37 12.15
C HIS A 242 -18.99 39.76 13.47
N MET A 243 -19.10 38.43 13.55
CA MET A 243 -19.59 37.76 14.76
C MET A 243 -18.66 37.95 15.97
N VAL A 244 -17.35 37.95 15.75
CA VAL A 244 -16.37 38.26 16.81
C VAL A 244 -16.52 39.72 17.26
N GLY A 245 -16.73 40.65 16.33
CA GLY A 245 -16.95 42.08 16.64
C GLY A 245 -18.23 42.35 17.43
N GLU A 246 -19.25 41.50 17.28
CA GLU A 246 -20.50 41.58 18.06
C GLU A 246 -20.38 41.04 19.49
N LEU A 247 -19.27 40.37 19.84
CA LEU A 247 -19.04 39.79 21.15
C LEU A 247 -17.78 40.37 21.84
N PRO A 248 -17.87 41.58 22.44
CA PRO A 248 -16.72 42.24 23.09
C PRO A 248 -16.05 41.44 24.23
N SER A 249 -16.76 40.46 24.80
CA SER A 249 -16.22 39.58 25.84
C SER A 249 -15.26 38.52 25.32
N PHE A 250 -15.21 38.30 24.01
CA PHE A 250 -14.26 37.36 23.40
C PHE A 250 -12.89 38.01 23.23
N THR A 251 -11.88 37.47 23.92
CA THR A 251 -10.49 37.94 23.85
C THR A 251 -9.54 36.92 23.20
N GLY A 252 -10.09 35.78 22.79
CA GLY A 252 -9.39 34.71 22.09
C GLY A 252 -9.03 35.05 20.64
N LYS A 253 -8.70 34.02 19.86
CA LYS A 253 -8.38 34.14 18.43
C LYS A 253 -9.23 33.18 17.63
N VAL A 254 -9.69 33.61 16.45
CA VAL A 254 -10.40 32.76 15.50
C VAL A 254 -9.59 32.64 14.21
N HIS A 255 -9.35 31.41 13.76
CA HIS A 255 -8.55 31.10 12.58
C HIS A 255 -9.35 30.28 11.58
N LEU A 256 -9.49 30.76 10.35
CA LEU A 256 -10.05 29.98 9.25
C LEU A 256 -8.96 29.15 8.54
N LEU A 257 -8.90 27.86 8.83
CA LEU A 257 -7.93 26.92 8.24
C LEU A 257 -8.46 26.34 6.93
N GLN A 258 -8.02 26.93 5.82
CA GLN A 258 -8.43 26.51 4.46
C GLN A 258 -7.53 25.45 3.83
N LYS A 259 -6.48 25.01 4.51
CA LYS A 259 -5.54 24.03 3.97
C LYS A 259 -6.14 22.62 3.97
N ASN A 260 -5.84 21.83 2.94
CA ASN A 260 -6.06 20.39 3.00
C ASN A 260 -5.00 19.77 3.91
N CYS A 261 -5.44 19.24 5.05
CA CYS A 261 -4.57 18.59 6.02
C CYS A 261 -5.27 17.35 6.59
N ASN A 262 -4.47 16.47 7.16
CA ASN A 262 -4.93 15.26 7.79
C ASN A 262 -5.84 15.59 8.99
N PRO A 263 -7.09 15.10 9.00
CA PRO A 263 -8.06 15.47 10.01
C PRO A 263 -7.70 14.93 11.39
N LEU A 264 -7.26 13.67 11.53
CA LEU A 264 -6.89 13.11 12.84
C LEU A 264 -5.64 13.78 13.42
N ALA A 265 -4.63 14.04 12.59
CA ALA A 265 -3.44 14.78 13.02
C ALA A 265 -3.80 16.19 13.52
N LEU A 266 -4.79 16.85 12.89
CA LEU A 266 -5.31 18.13 13.35
C LEU A 266 -6.07 17.99 14.68
N VAL A 267 -6.97 17.01 14.79
CA VAL A 267 -7.79 16.78 15.99
C VAL A 267 -6.94 16.44 17.22
N LYS A 268 -5.82 15.72 17.06
CA LYS A 268 -4.86 15.46 18.16
C LYS A 268 -4.38 16.74 18.85
N GLN A 269 -4.36 17.88 18.16
CA GLN A 269 -3.84 19.16 18.64
C GLN A 269 -4.89 20.06 19.30
N VAL A 270 -6.16 19.65 19.35
CA VAL A 270 -7.25 20.43 19.96
C VAL A 270 -7.82 19.76 21.21
N ASP A 271 -8.57 20.51 22.02
CA ASP A 271 -9.19 20.01 23.25
C ASP A 271 -10.63 19.54 23.02
N GLU A 272 -11.37 20.29 22.20
CA GLU A 272 -12.79 20.09 21.96
C GLU A 272 -13.12 20.32 20.48
N ILE A 273 -14.16 19.65 19.99
CA ILE A 273 -14.62 19.79 18.60
C ILE A 273 -16.13 20.02 18.55
N TYR A 274 -16.52 20.94 17.68
CA TYR A 274 -17.90 21.33 17.41
C TYR A 274 -18.21 20.95 15.97
N VAL A 275 -19.29 20.19 15.79
CA VAL A 275 -19.71 19.68 14.49
C VAL A 275 -21.20 19.87 14.28
N VAL A 276 -21.61 20.09 13.03
CA VAL A 276 -23.02 19.98 12.65
C VAL A 276 -23.36 18.51 12.42
N SER A 277 -22.86 17.91 11.34
CA SER A 277 -23.07 16.49 11.04
C SER A 277 -21.88 15.79 10.39
N SER A 278 -20.71 16.45 10.40
CA SER A 278 -19.49 15.94 9.79
C SER A 278 -19.05 14.60 10.39
N GLN A 279 -18.55 13.69 9.55
CA GLN A 279 -17.92 12.44 10.00
C GLN A 279 -16.75 12.69 10.96
N LEU A 280 -16.09 13.85 10.86
CA LEU A 280 -14.95 14.20 11.71
C LEU A 280 -15.30 14.23 13.21
N GLY A 281 -16.58 14.42 13.58
CA GLY A 281 -16.99 14.30 14.97
C GLY A 281 -16.86 12.86 15.49
N PHE A 282 -17.19 11.84 14.69
CA PHE A 282 -16.98 10.45 15.09
C PHE A 282 -15.50 10.09 15.17
N GLU A 283 -14.71 10.57 14.20
CA GLU A 283 -13.25 10.42 14.19
C GLU A 283 -12.60 11.09 15.42
N ALA A 284 -13.17 12.18 15.93
CA ALA A 284 -12.72 12.82 17.16
C ALA A 284 -13.08 12.03 18.43
N LEU A 285 -14.24 11.34 18.45
CA LEU A 285 -14.56 10.40 19.53
C LEU A 285 -13.53 9.25 19.60
N MET A 286 -13.03 8.77 18.45
CA MET A 286 -11.95 7.77 18.42
C MET A 286 -10.65 8.26 19.07
N LEU A 287 -10.42 9.58 19.09
CA LEU A 287 -9.30 10.23 19.77
C LEU A 287 -9.66 10.73 21.17
N GLU A 288 -10.77 10.26 21.74
CA GLU A 288 -11.26 10.59 23.08
C GLU A 288 -11.46 12.10 23.30
N LYS A 289 -11.81 12.84 22.23
CA LYS A 289 -12.10 14.27 22.33
C LYS A 289 -13.54 14.51 22.79
N LYS A 290 -13.75 15.64 23.46
CA LYS A 290 -15.10 16.15 23.71
C LYS A 290 -15.70 16.62 22.38
N VAL A 291 -16.88 16.09 22.04
CA VAL A 291 -17.58 16.38 20.77
C VAL A 291 -18.94 16.98 21.07
N VAL A 292 -19.20 18.18 20.53
CA VAL A 292 -20.49 18.86 20.62
C VAL A 292 -21.19 18.82 19.25
N CYS A 293 -22.39 18.26 19.21
CA CYS A 293 -23.16 18.10 17.97
C CYS A 293 -24.32 19.10 17.88
N PHE A 294 -24.33 19.91 16.82
CA PHE A 294 -25.39 20.89 16.53
C PHE A 294 -26.45 20.35 15.56
N GLY A 295 -26.15 19.28 14.83
CA GLY A 295 -27.11 18.46 14.11
C GLY A 295 -27.24 17.06 14.74
N LEU A 296 -27.86 16.14 13.99
CA LEU A 296 -28.08 14.74 14.39
C LEU A 296 -27.32 13.76 13.47
N PRO A 297 -25.97 13.76 13.43
CA PRO A 297 -25.20 12.75 12.69
C PRO A 297 -25.45 11.35 13.25
N PHE A 298 -25.02 10.31 12.54
CA PHE A 298 -25.30 8.90 12.91
C PHE A 298 -24.83 8.50 14.32
N TYR A 299 -23.82 9.18 14.86
CA TYR A 299 -23.20 8.92 16.15
C TYR A 299 -23.73 9.80 17.31
N ALA A 300 -24.61 10.78 17.02
CA ALA A 300 -25.27 11.59 18.04
C ALA A 300 -26.48 10.84 18.66
N GLY A 301 -26.83 11.14 19.91
CA GLY A 301 -27.98 10.56 20.61
C GLY A 301 -27.72 9.21 21.29
N TRP A 302 -26.48 8.73 21.30
CA TRP A 302 -26.09 7.45 21.93
C TRP A 302 -25.31 7.62 23.25
N GLY A 303 -25.16 8.87 23.73
CA GLY A 303 -24.44 9.20 24.95
C GLY A 303 -22.94 9.42 24.81
N LEU A 304 -22.41 9.42 23.58
CA LEU A 304 -21.00 9.69 23.30
C LEU A 304 -20.69 11.18 23.10
N THR A 305 -21.71 12.00 22.84
CA THR A 305 -21.60 13.40 22.41
C THR A 305 -22.43 14.32 23.28
N GLU A 306 -22.07 15.60 23.33
CA GLU A 306 -22.93 16.65 23.88
C GLU A 306 -23.86 17.15 22.76
N ASP A 307 -25.09 16.65 22.74
CA ASP A 307 -26.03 16.92 21.66
C ASP A 307 -26.90 18.16 21.94
N ARG A 308 -26.95 19.10 20.98
CA ARG A 308 -27.83 20.28 21.02
C ARG A 308 -29.22 20.02 20.46
N GLN A 309 -29.41 18.85 19.84
CA GLN A 309 -30.70 18.33 19.40
C GLN A 309 -30.88 16.91 19.92
N THR A 310 -32.10 16.47 20.16
CA THR A 310 -32.38 15.09 20.60
C THR A 310 -33.31 14.38 19.63
N LEU A 311 -33.23 13.05 19.61
CA LEU A 311 -34.06 12.21 18.75
C LEU A 311 -34.64 11.07 19.57
N ALA A 312 -35.96 11.05 19.77
CA ALA A 312 -36.64 10.09 20.65
C ALA A 312 -36.39 8.61 20.30
N ARG A 313 -36.10 8.30 19.02
CA ARG A 313 -35.80 6.93 18.56
C ARG A 313 -34.43 6.43 19.00
N ARG A 314 -33.49 7.33 19.35
CA ARG A 314 -32.17 6.99 19.89
C ARG A 314 -32.23 7.09 21.40
N ASN A 315 -32.70 6.00 22.01
CA ASN A 315 -33.02 5.93 23.44
C ASN A 315 -32.12 4.94 24.22
N LYS A 316 -31.04 4.46 23.60
CA LYS A 316 -30.04 3.57 24.22
C LYS A 316 -28.70 4.28 24.33
N GLN A 317 -27.93 3.89 25.33
CA GLN A 317 -26.52 4.26 25.48
C GLN A 317 -25.66 3.25 24.72
N ARG A 318 -24.65 3.72 23.97
CA ARG A 318 -23.70 2.85 23.27
C ARG A 318 -22.27 3.27 23.57
N SER A 319 -21.39 2.28 23.69
CA SER A 319 -19.95 2.55 23.75
C SER A 319 -19.42 2.97 22.37
N LEU A 320 -18.26 3.62 22.35
CA LEU A 320 -17.56 3.96 21.11
C LEU A 320 -17.33 2.71 20.24
N GLN A 321 -16.90 1.61 20.87
CA GLN A 321 -16.63 0.34 20.19
C GLN A 321 -17.89 -0.25 19.57
N GLN A 322 -19.06 -0.13 20.24
CA GLN A 322 -20.34 -0.57 19.67
C GLN A 322 -20.76 0.26 18.46
N VAL A 323 -20.65 1.59 18.55
CA VAL A 323 -20.96 2.47 17.41
C VAL A 323 -19.99 2.22 16.25
N PHE A 324 -18.70 2.01 16.56
CA PHE A 324 -17.69 1.67 15.56
C PHE A 324 -17.99 0.32 14.91
N ALA A 325 -18.24 -0.73 15.69
CA ALA A 325 -18.55 -2.05 15.17
C ALA A 325 -19.77 -2.01 14.24
N ALA A 326 -20.85 -1.34 14.68
CA ALA A 326 -22.05 -1.18 13.86
C ALA A 326 -21.75 -0.46 12.54
N ALA A 327 -21.05 0.68 12.58
CA ALA A 327 -20.82 1.52 11.41
C ALA A 327 -19.73 0.99 10.46
N TYR A 328 -18.60 0.55 11.00
CA TYR A 328 -17.37 0.21 10.26
C TYR A 328 -17.20 -1.29 10.05
N LEU A 329 -17.74 -2.17 10.90
CA LEU A 329 -17.53 -3.63 10.73
C LEU A 329 -18.76 -4.32 10.15
N ILE A 330 -19.96 -3.82 10.43
CA ILE A 330 -21.23 -4.47 10.05
C ILE A 330 -21.90 -3.74 8.88
N TYR A 331 -22.07 -2.42 8.98
CA TYR A 331 -22.83 -1.63 8.01
C TYR A 331 -22.04 -1.24 6.75
N SER A 332 -20.72 -1.17 6.86
CA SER A 332 -19.82 -0.85 5.75
C SER A 332 -19.26 -2.10 5.10
N HIS A 333 -19.14 -2.08 3.77
CA HIS A 333 -18.53 -3.13 2.98
C HIS A 333 -17.23 -2.63 2.35
N TYR A 334 -16.21 -3.49 2.29
CA TYR A 334 -14.89 -3.14 1.80
C TYR A 334 -14.47 -4.04 0.64
N PHE A 335 -13.59 -3.49 -0.20
CA PHE A 335 -13.04 -4.18 -1.35
C PHE A 335 -11.53 -4.00 -1.35
N ASP A 336 -10.81 -5.12 -1.48
CA ASP A 336 -9.36 -5.11 -1.56
C ASP A 336 -8.95 -4.30 -2.81
N PRO A 337 -8.18 -3.20 -2.65
CA PRO A 337 -7.75 -2.39 -3.77
C PRO A 337 -7.07 -3.20 -4.87
N LEU A 338 -6.36 -4.28 -4.56
CA LEU A 338 -5.56 -5.03 -5.52
C LEU A 338 -6.35 -6.06 -6.33
N THR A 339 -7.30 -6.74 -5.69
CA THR A 339 -8.06 -7.85 -6.27
C THR A 339 -9.50 -7.50 -6.63
N ASP A 340 -9.97 -6.33 -6.18
CA ASP A 340 -11.36 -5.87 -6.20
C ASP A 340 -12.34 -6.84 -5.51
N GLN A 341 -11.86 -7.83 -4.75
CA GLN A 341 -12.72 -8.77 -4.02
C GLN A 341 -13.22 -8.16 -2.71
N PRO A 342 -14.41 -8.55 -2.22
CA PRO A 342 -14.86 -8.20 -0.89
C PRO A 342 -13.82 -8.59 0.16
N CYS A 343 -13.56 -7.71 1.12
CA CYS A 343 -12.62 -7.96 2.21
C CYS A 343 -13.13 -7.35 3.53
N GLU A 344 -12.45 -7.70 4.60
CA GLU A 344 -12.63 -7.09 5.91
C GLU A 344 -11.92 -5.72 5.98
N LEU A 345 -12.37 -4.85 6.91
CA LEU A 345 -11.81 -3.50 7.09
C LEU A 345 -10.29 -3.50 7.31
N GLU A 346 -9.77 -4.46 8.06
CA GLU A 346 -8.35 -4.60 8.42
C GLU A 346 -7.46 -4.67 7.18
N VAL A 347 -7.89 -5.38 6.13
CA VAL A 347 -7.16 -5.46 4.86
C VAL A 347 -7.00 -4.07 4.24
N LEU A 348 -8.04 -3.24 4.32
CA LEU A 348 -8.00 -1.88 3.78
C LEU A 348 -7.20 -0.93 4.68
N LEU A 349 -7.27 -1.09 6.00
CA LEU A 349 -6.43 -0.34 6.94
C LEU A 349 -4.95 -0.63 6.69
N ASP A 350 -4.55 -1.90 6.63
CA ASP A 350 -3.16 -2.31 6.35
C ASP A 350 -2.66 -1.76 5.02
N PHE A 351 -3.53 -1.74 4.00
CA PHE A 351 -3.22 -1.12 2.72
C PHE A 351 -2.92 0.38 2.87
N PHE A 352 -3.78 1.15 3.56
CA PHE A 352 -3.58 2.59 3.73
C PHE A 352 -2.40 2.93 4.64
N VAL A 353 -2.17 2.17 5.72
CA VAL A 353 -0.98 2.29 6.58
C VAL A 353 0.28 2.16 5.73
N ARG A 354 0.34 1.12 4.88
CA ARG A 354 1.46 0.88 3.96
C ARG A 354 1.66 2.03 2.99
N GLN A 355 0.59 2.53 2.37
CA GLN A 355 0.70 3.65 1.43
C GLN A 355 1.27 4.89 2.14
N ARG A 356 0.70 5.28 3.29
CA ARG A 356 1.13 6.47 4.04
C ARG A 356 2.57 6.35 4.54
N LYS A 357 2.97 5.18 5.08
CA LYS A 357 4.36 4.92 5.50
C LYS A 357 5.35 5.16 4.36
N LEU A 358 5.03 4.73 3.14
CA LEU A 358 5.89 4.90 1.98
C LEU A 358 5.80 6.30 1.35
N PHE A 359 4.65 6.96 1.43
CA PHE A 359 4.51 8.38 1.09
C PHE A 359 5.40 9.26 1.97
N GLU A 360 5.48 8.95 3.27
CA GLU A 360 6.35 9.65 4.21
C GLU A 360 7.83 9.40 3.91
N ARG A 361 8.23 8.13 3.66
CA ARG A 361 9.60 7.80 3.22
C ARG A 361 9.98 8.45 1.89
N ASN A 362 9.01 8.92 1.10
CA ASN A 362 9.21 9.57 -0.19
C ASN A 362 8.95 11.09 -0.17
N ARG A 363 8.64 11.66 1.00
CA ARG A 363 8.37 13.09 1.19
C ARG A 363 9.51 13.95 0.64
N GLY A 364 9.14 15.13 0.15
CA GLY A 364 10.09 16.13 -0.33
C GLY A 364 10.50 15.89 -1.76
N ILE A 365 11.68 16.34 -2.14
CA ILE A 365 12.12 16.36 -3.54
C ILE A 365 13.17 15.27 -3.76
N ASN A 366 12.80 14.26 -4.54
CA ASN A 366 13.65 13.13 -4.92
C ASN A 366 14.39 13.45 -6.24
N LEU A 367 15.70 13.68 -6.16
CA LEU A 367 16.57 14.04 -7.27
C LEU A 367 17.34 12.80 -7.76
N CYS A 368 16.86 12.19 -8.84
CA CYS A 368 17.39 10.94 -9.38
C CYS A 368 18.47 11.21 -10.44
N LEU A 369 19.69 10.73 -10.23
CA LEU A 369 20.83 10.95 -11.14
C LEU A 369 21.25 9.65 -11.84
N GLY A 370 21.53 9.72 -13.14
CA GLY A 370 22.11 8.60 -13.91
C GLY A 370 21.10 7.54 -14.39
N PHE A 371 19.80 7.74 -14.16
CA PHE A 371 18.80 6.76 -14.60
C PHE A 371 18.47 6.88 -16.10
N PRO A 372 18.60 5.79 -16.88
CA PRO A 372 18.22 5.79 -18.29
C PRO A 372 16.69 5.99 -18.44
N PRO A 373 16.22 6.60 -19.55
CA PRO A 373 14.80 6.99 -19.71
C PRO A 373 13.78 5.88 -19.42
N TRP A 374 14.07 4.64 -19.82
CA TRP A 374 13.17 3.50 -19.61
C TRP A 374 13.00 3.14 -18.12
N LYS A 375 14.02 3.32 -17.27
CA LYS A 375 13.93 3.07 -15.81
C LYS A 375 13.11 4.15 -15.08
N ARG A 376 12.99 5.35 -15.65
CA ARG A 376 12.36 6.49 -14.97
C ARG A 376 10.88 6.28 -14.70
N GLY A 377 10.17 5.66 -15.64
CA GLY A 377 8.74 5.36 -15.48
C GLY A 377 8.49 4.45 -14.27
N TYR A 378 9.34 3.43 -14.10
CA TYR A 378 9.28 2.50 -12.99
C TYR A 378 9.68 3.17 -11.66
N LEU A 379 10.79 3.90 -11.65
CA LEU A 379 11.27 4.55 -10.43
C LEU A 379 10.30 5.62 -9.91
N ARG A 380 9.63 6.37 -10.79
CA ARG A 380 8.58 7.33 -10.38
C ARG A 380 7.46 6.70 -9.57
N ARG A 381 7.14 5.43 -9.81
CA ARG A 381 6.10 4.72 -9.05
C ARG A 381 6.60 4.36 -7.66
N PHE A 382 7.83 3.87 -7.54
CA PHE A 382 8.44 3.59 -6.23
C PHE A 382 8.72 4.82 -5.38
N LEU A 383 8.92 5.98 -6.03
CA LEU A 383 9.16 7.27 -5.38
C LEU A 383 7.89 8.12 -5.27
N PHE A 384 6.72 7.57 -5.60
CA PHE A 384 5.48 8.33 -5.52
C PHE A 384 5.16 8.70 -4.07
N SER A 385 4.78 9.96 -3.88
CA SER A 385 4.19 10.51 -2.67
C SER A 385 3.28 11.68 -3.06
N PRO A 386 2.10 11.84 -2.44
CA PRO A 386 1.31 13.05 -2.57
C PRO A 386 2.00 14.29 -1.96
N TRP A 387 3.06 14.10 -1.18
CA TRP A 387 3.82 15.16 -0.49
C TRP A 387 5.24 15.33 -1.03
N GLY A 388 5.50 14.86 -2.25
CA GLY A 388 6.83 14.90 -2.83
C GLY A 388 6.84 15.04 -4.34
N GLU A 389 8.02 15.41 -4.86
CA GLU A 389 8.31 15.49 -6.28
C GLU A 389 9.44 14.53 -6.64
N THR A 390 9.46 14.03 -7.89
CA THR A 390 10.59 13.25 -8.41
C THR A 390 11.13 13.87 -9.70
N ARG A 391 12.40 14.28 -9.68
CA ARG A 391 13.11 14.86 -10.83
C ARG A 391 14.26 13.96 -11.26
N PHE A 392 14.55 13.94 -12.56
CA PHE A 392 15.59 13.11 -13.14
C PHE A 392 16.65 13.96 -13.84
N PHE A 393 17.91 13.63 -13.59
CA PHE A 393 19.08 14.30 -14.16
C PHE A 393 19.99 13.28 -14.85
N ASN A 394 20.53 13.67 -16.00
CA ASN A 394 21.51 12.85 -16.74
C ASN A 394 22.95 13.20 -16.37
N ARG A 395 23.18 14.44 -15.94
CA ARG A 395 24.52 15.01 -15.72
C ARG A 395 24.58 15.62 -14.32
N ARG A 396 25.68 15.38 -13.62
CA ARG A 396 25.98 15.96 -12.30
C ARG A 396 25.83 17.48 -12.30
N GLN A 397 26.41 18.17 -13.28
CA GLN A 397 26.31 19.64 -13.35
C GLN A 397 24.86 20.14 -13.40
N SER A 398 23.96 19.39 -14.06
CA SER A 398 22.55 19.77 -14.13
C SER A 398 21.83 19.61 -12.79
N LEU A 399 22.22 18.62 -11.99
CA LEU A 399 21.75 18.45 -10.62
C LEU A 399 22.26 19.60 -9.73
N LEU A 400 23.57 19.91 -9.80
CA LEU A 400 24.17 20.98 -9.01
C LEU A 400 23.57 22.36 -9.34
N ASN A 401 23.35 22.65 -10.63
CA ASN A 401 22.68 23.88 -11.07
C ASN A 401 21.22 23.96 -10.60
N TYR A 402 20.55 22.82 -10.39
CA TYR A 402 19.19 22.80 -9.85
C TYR A 402 19.22 23.07 -8.35
N LEU A 403 20.09 22.38 -7.61
CA LEU A 403 20.28 22.60 -6.17
C LEU A 403 20.60 24.07 -5.89
N SER A 404 21.56 24.67 -6.59
CA SER A 404 21.97 26.05 -6.36
C SER A 404 20.87 27.09 -6.59
N ARG A 405 19.89 26.83 -7.48
CA ARG A 405 18.80 27.77 -7.78
C ARG A 405 17.63 27.69 -6.81
N HIS A 406 17.39 26.53 -6.20
CA HIS A 406 16.17 26.28 -5.43
C HIS A 406 16.40 26.25 -3.92
N ILE A 407 17.62 26.53 -3.48
CA ILE A 407 18.04 26.47 -2.08
C ILE A 407 17.46 27.59 -1.23
N ASP A 408 17.29 28.79 -1.79
CA ASP A 408 16.75 29.93 -1.05
C ASP A 408 15.21 29.97 -1.05
N GLN A 409 14.57 29.20 -1.94
CA GLN A 409 13.12 29.22 -2.18
C GLN A 409 12.35 28.12 -1.45
N GLN A 410 13.03 27.05 -1.04
CA GLN A 410 12.45 25.96 -0.26
C GLN A 410 13.37 25.63 0.90
N ALA A 411 12.81 25.59 2.11
CA ALA A 411 13.56 25.32 3.34
C ALA A 411 14.55 24.16 3.15
N SER A 412 15.80 24.40 3.51
CA SER A 412 16.86 23.39 3.56
C SER A 412 16.37 22.10 4.24
N GLY A 413 16.80 20.93 3.74
CA GLY A 413 16.44 19.61 4.31
C GLY A 413 15.27 18.88 3.64
N GLN A 414 14.81 19.30 2.46
CA GLN A 414 13.78 18.57 1.68
C GLN A 414 14.33 17.76 0.49
N PHE A 415 15.59 17.95 0.09
CA PHE A 415 16.15 17.26 -1.08
C PHE A 415 16.78 15.91 -0.71
N ARG A 416 16.47 14.89 -1.50
CA ARG A 416 17.10 13.56 -1.45
C ARG A 416 17.78 13.29 -2.77
N VAL A 417 19.04 12.86 -2.77
CA VAL A 417 19.73 12.49 -4.01
C VAL A 417 19.74 10.98 -4.16
N ILE A 418 19.29 10.48 -5.31
CA ILE A 418 19.06 9.05 -5.55
C ILE A 418 19.88 8.57 -6.74
N PHE A 419 20.57 7.44 -6.59
CA PHE A 419 21.31 6.79 -7.66
C PHE A 419 21.21 5.25 -7.57
N TRP A 420 21.61 4.56 -8.64
CA TRP A 420 21.55 3.10 -8.71
C TRP A 420 22.84 2.46 -8.21
N GLY A 421 22.75 1.52 -7.27
CA GLY A 421 23.90 0.82 -6.67
C GLY A 421 25.00 1.80 -6.27
N ASP A 422 26.24 1.49 -6.65
CA ASP A 422 27.41 2.31 -6.32
C ASP A 422 27.74 3.41 -7.34
N SER A 423 26.89 3.60 -8.37
CA SER A 423 27.14 4.60 -9.43
C SER A 423 27.26 6.04 -8.94
N GLY A 424 26.84 6.32 -7.69
CA GLY A 424 26.97 7.62 -7.06
C GLY A 424 28.17 7.80 -6.14
N ARG A 425 28.98 6.78 -5.85
CA ARG A 425 30.14 6.90 -4.94
C ARG A 425 31.22 7.85 -5.44
N ALA A 426 31.34 7.99 -6.76
CA ALA A 426 32.22 8.98 -7.40
C ALA A 426 31.66 10.42 -7.37
N ILE A 427 30.44 10.62 -6.84
CA ILE A 427 29.77 11.92 -6.85
C ILE A 427 29.95 12.56 -5.48
N ASP A 428 31.04 13.31 -5.34
CA ASP A 428 31.26 14.19 -4.19
C ASP A 428 30.13 15.24 -4.08
N LEU A 429 29.29 15.13 -3.06
CA LEU A 429 28.22 16.09 -2.73
C LEU A 429 28.51 16.82 -1.41
N THR A 430 29.77 16.78 -0.94
CA THR A 430 30.16 17.28 0.39
C THR A 430 29.88 18.78 0.52
N ALA A 431 30.14 19.56 -0.54
CA ALA A 431 29.87 20.99 -0.57
C ALA A 431 28.37 21.34 -0.51
N GLU A 432 27.49 20.36 -0.73
CA GLU A 432 26.04 20.50 -0.73
C GLU A 432 25.38 19.71 0.41
N GLN A 433 26.15 19.13 1.33
CA GLN A 433 25.64 18.21 2.35
C GLN A 433 24.60 18.86 3.27
N GLU A 434 24.78 20.13 3.65
CA GLU A 434 23.79 20.88 4.45
C GLU A 434 22.43 21.06 3.74
N LYS A 435 22.40 20.86 2.42
CA LYS A 435 21.22 21.06 1.57
C LYS A 435 20.53 19.75 1.21
N ILE A 436 21.21 18.62 1.38
CA ILE A 436 20.74 17.28 1.04
C ILE A 436 20.39 16.56 2.33
N LYS A 437 19.12 16.20 2.51
CA LYS A 437 18.64 15.43 3.67
C LYS A 437 19.35 14.09 3.76
N GLU A 438 19.40 13.37 2.64
CA GLU A 438 20.04 12.07 2.55
C GLU A 438 20.38 11.72 1.10
N THR A 439 21.31 10.78 0.95
CA THR A 439 21.69 10.18 -0.31
C THR A 439 21.23 8.73 -0.31
N VAL A 440 20.57 8.27 -1.36
CA VAL A 440 19.90 6.96 -1.40
C VAL A 440 20.40 6.12 -2.58
N ARG A 441 20.82 4.90 -2.27
CA ARG A 441 21.22 3.86 -3.21
C ARG A 441 20.04 2.94 -3.50
N VAL A 442 19.77 2.75 -4.79
CA VAL A 442 18.67 1.89 -5.26
C VAL A 442 19.25 0.64 -5.90
N GLU A 443 18.72 -0.52 -5.55
CA GLU A 443 18.97 -1.79 -6.23
C GLU A 443 17.68 -2.59 -6.40
N ASP A 444 17.75 -3.64 -7.22
CA ASP A 444 16.74 -4.66 -7.32
C ASP A 444 16.52 -5.35 -5.96
N GLY A 445 15.26 -5.59 -5.62
CA GLY A 445 14.91 -6.38 -4.45
C GLY A 445 15.18 -7.88 -4.62
N PHE A 446 15.05 -8.63 -3.53
CA PHE A 446 15.37 -10.06 -3.49
C PHE A 446 14.32 -10.95 -4.17
N ILE A 447 13.06 -10.49 -4.19
CA ILE A 447 11.96 -11.10 -4.96
C ILE A 447 11.63 -10.14 -6.11
N ARG A 448 12.03 -10.47 -7.34
CA ARG A 448 12.14 -9.48 -8.42
C ARG A 448 11.08 -9.57 -9.52
N SER A 449 10.95 -10.73 -10.18
CA SER A 449 10.02 -10.98 -11.30
C SER A 449 10.13 -12.41 -11.83
N VAL A 450 9.14 -12.88 -12.60
CA VAL A 450 9.32 -14.04 -13.50
C VAL A 450 10.22 -13.60 -14.67
N GLY A 451 11.48 -14.03 -14.68
CA GLY A 451 12.45 -13.75 -15.76
C GLY A 451 13.51 -12.68 -15.43
N LEU A 452 14.55 -12.58 -16.29
CA LEU A 452 15.75 -11.77 -16.05
C LEU A 452 15.54 -10.27 -16.28
N GLY A 453 16.16 -9.44 -15.43
CA GLY A 453 16.19 -7.97 -15.56
C GLY A 453 16.80 -7.45 -16.86
N LYS A 454 17.65 -8.23 -17.52
CA LYS A 454 18.23 -7.94 -18.85
C LYS A 454 17.19 -7.82 -19.97
N TYR A 455 15.93 -8.16 -19.71
CA TYR A 455 14.80 -8.04 -20.65
C TYR A 455 13.90 -6.82 -20.42
N TYR A 456 14.31 -5.86 -19.57
CA TYR A 456 13.53 -4.67 -19.20
C TYR A 456 12.21 -4.96 -18.46
N ILE A 457 12.06 -6.17 -17.90
CA ILE A 457 10.90 -6.53 -17.09
C ILE A 457 10.81 -5.56 -15.90
N PRO A 458 9.66 -4.91 -15.67
CA PRO A 458 9.46 -4.01 -14.54
C PRO A 458 9.78 -4.72 -13.22
N PRO A 459 10.64 -4.16 -12.35
CA PRO A 459 10.98 -4.78 -11.08
C PRO A 459 9.79 -4.66 -10.11
N ILE A 460 9.24 -5.78 -9.63
CA ILE A 460 8.17 -5.71 -8.61
C ILE A 460 8.70 -5.23 -7.27
N SER A 461 10.01 -5.35 -7.05
CA SER A 461 10.69 -4.99 -5.81
C SER A 461 11.98 -4.21 -6.06
N LEU A 462 12.21 -3.17 -5.26
CA LEU A 462 13.44 -2.39 -5.19
C LEU A 462 13.80 -2.13 -3.73
N VAL A 463 15.09 -2.02 -3.45
CA VAL A 463 15.62 -1.52 -2.16
C VAL A 463 16.03 -0.06 -2.30
N PHE A 464 15.93 0.70 -1.21
CA PHE A 464 16.28 2.11 -1.14
C PHE A 464 17.05 2.33 0.16
N ASP A 465 18.37 2.40 0.06
CA ASP A 465 19.29 2.39 1.20
C ASP A 465 19.98 3.75 1.34
N SER A 466 19.73 4.46 2.45
CA SER A 466 20.35 5.76 2.70
C SER A 466 21.64 5.71 3.54
N ALA A 467 22.02 4.53 4.03
CA ALA A 467 23.23 4.34 4.84
C ALA A 467 24.39 3.78 3.99
N GLY A 468 24.12 2.76 3.19
CA GLY A 468 25.08 2.03 2.38
C GLY A 468 24.37 1.30 1.25
N ILE A 469 24.71 0.03 1.03
CA ILE A 469 23.94 -0.89 0.18
C ILE A 469 24.23 -2.33 0.64
N TYR A 470 23.24 -3.22 0.58
CA TYR A 470 23.32 -4.55 1.21
C TYR A 470 24.52 -5.42 0.78
N TYR A 471 25.02 -5.26 -0.45
CA TYR A 471 26.12 -6.07 -0.96
C TYR A 471 27.51 -5.50 -0.64
N ASP A 472 27.62 -4.25 -0.18
CA ASP A 472 28.91 -3.62 0.13
C ASP A 472 29.19 -3.74 1.64
N PRO A 473 30.13 -4.60 2.08
CA PRO A 473 30.47 -4.75 3.49
C PRO A 473 31.37 -3.63 4.02
N ALA A 474 31.89 -2.73 3.17
CA ALA A 474 32.81 -1.67 3.59
C ALA A 474 32.14 -0.67 4.54
N THR A 475 30.85 -0.40 4.34
CA THR A 475 30.04 0.49 5.17
C THR A 475 28.79 -0.21 5.68
N GLU A 476 28.31 0.18 6.86
CA GLU A 476 27.05 -0.34 7.39
C GLU A 476 25.87 0.08 6.49
N SER A 477 25.05 -0.89 6.07
CA SER A 477 23.85 -0.68 5.26
C SER A 477 22.60 -0.50 6.13
N GLU A 478 21.50 0.04 5.58
CA GLU A 478 20.22 0.04 6.29
C GLU A 478 19.76 -1.39 6.62
N LEU A 479 20.07 -2.37 5.77
CA LEU A 479 19.78 -3.78 6.07
C LEU A 479 20.58 -4.29 7.29
N GLU A 480 21.86 -3.95 7.38
CA GLU A 480 22.72 -4.31 8.53
C GLU A 480 22.19 -3.67 9.83
N LYS A 481 21.67 -2.44 9.76
CA LYS A 481 21.00 -1.76 10.89
C LYS A 481 19.72 -2.49 11.31
N ILE A 482 18.87 -2.87 10.35
CA ILE A 482 17.61 -3.60 10.62
C ILE A 482 17.91 -4.94 11.32
N ILE A 483 18.88 -5.70 10.80
CA ILE A 483 19.25 -7.01 11.36
C ILE A 483 19.87 -6.85 12.76
N SER A 484 20.73 -5.85 12.94
CA SER A 484 21.40 -5.57 14.22
C SER A 484 20.42 -5.12 15.31
N ALA A 485 19.42 -4.31 14.97
CA ALA A 485 18.43 -3.81 15.91
C ALA A 485 17.59 -4.95 16.49
N GLY A 486 17.17 -5.92 15.66
CA GLY A 486 16.38 -7.07 16.11
C GLY A 486 14.94 -6.72 16.52
N ASP A 487 14.44 -5.54 16.12
CA ASP A 487 13.11 -5.03 16.45
C ASP A 487 12.03 -5.62 15.52
N PHE A 488 11.84 -6.94 15.55
CA PHE A 488 10.81 -7.64 14.77
C PHE A 488 9.61 -7.98 15.66
N SER A 489 8.41 -7.65 15.19
CA SER A 489 7.17 -8.04 15.87
C SER A 489 6.84 -9.52 15.62
N ASP A 490 5.98 -10.10 16.47
CA ASP A 490 5.47 -11.46 16.24
C ASP A 490 4.77 -11.59 14.88
N ASP A 491 4.09 -10.52 14.42
CA ASP A 491 3.43 -10.47 13.12
C ASP A 491 4.46 -10.50 11.98
N ASP A 492 5.60 -9.82 12.12
CA ASP A 492 6.70 -9.87 11.14
C ASP A 492 7.28 -11.29 11.03
N LEU A 493 7.47 -11.98 12.17
CA LEU A 493 8.01 -13.33 12.20
C LEU A 493 7.02 -14.37 11.63
N GLN A 494 5.73 -14.22 11.92
CA GLN A 494 4.69 -15.06 11.33
C GLN A 494 4.59 -14.84 9.81
N LEU A 495 4.67 -13.58 9.37
CA LEU A 495 4.72 -13.23 7.96
C LEU A 495 5.97 -13.81 7.28
N ALA A 496 7.13 -13.74 7.93
CA ALA A 496 8.37 -14.32 7.44
C ALA A 496 8.27 -15.85 7.27
N ARG A 497 7.65 -16.55 8.24
CA ARG A 497 7.38 -17.98 8.16
C ARG A 497 6.48 -18.32 6.97
N ARG A 498 5.36 -17.61 6.79
CA ARG A 498 4.44 -17.83 5.66
C ARG A 498 5.12 -17.58 4.31
N LEU A 499 5.92 -16.51 4.21
CA LEU A 499 6.71 -16.22 3.01
C LEU A 499 7.73 -17.32 2.72
N GLN A 500 8.44 -17.81 3.74
CA GLN A 500 9.37 -18.93 3.58
C GLN A 500 8.65 -20.16 3.05
N ASP A 501 7.56 -20.58 3.71
CA ASP A 501 6.81 -21.77 3.31
C ASP A 501 6.24 -21.63 1.90
N ARG A 502 5.75 -20.44 1.53
CA ARG A 502 5.23 -20.17 0.19
C ARG A 502 6.32 -20.18 -0.87
N LEU A 503 7.48 -19.59 -0.61
CA LEU A 503 8.64 -19.62 -1.52
C LEU A 503 9.13 -21.06 -1.75
N LEU A 504 9.20 -21.87 -0.70
CA LEU A 504 9.59 -23.27 -0.78
C LEU A 504 8.58 -24.11 -1.56
N MET A 505 7.28 -23.93 -1.30
CA MET A 505 6.20 -24.65 -1.96
C MET A 505 6.12 -24.34 -3.47
N THR A 506 6.30 -23.07 -3.83
CA THR A 506 6.16 -22.60 -5.22
C THR A 506 7.45 -22.70 -6.03
N GLY A 507 8.59 -22.91 -5.37
CA GLY A 507 9.90 -22.94 -6.02
C GLY A 507 10.30 -21.60 -6.65
N VAL A 508 9.69 -20.49 -6.26
CA VAL A 508 10.06 -19.17 -6.80
C VAL A 508 11.47 -18.81 -6.36
N THR A 509 12.37 -18.59 -7.33
CA THR A 509 13.72 -18.04 -7.12
C THR A 509 13.86 -16.72 -7.89
N LYS A 510 14.96 -15.97 -7.65
CA LYS A 510 15.24 -14.75 -8.43
C LYS A 510 15.35 -15.05 -9.93
N TYR A 511 15.70 -16.29 -10.30
CA TYR A 511 15.89 -16.74 -11.68
C TYR A 511 15.16 -18.08 -11.95
N ASN A 512 13.87 -18.03 -12.29
CA ASN A 512 13.09 -19.21 -12.71
C ASN A 512 13.47 -19.69 -14.12
N ILE A 513 14.71 -20.15 -14.33
CA ILE A 513 15.23 -20.60 -15.63
C ILE A 513 15.85 -22.00 -15.49
N GLY A 514 15.28 -22.97 -16.21
CA GLY A 514 15.78 -24.34 -16.34
C GLY A 514 14.71 -25.23 -16.95
N GLN A 515 15.09 -26.09 -17.91
CA GLN A 515 14.17 -27.02 -18.59
C GLN A 515 14.63 -28.48 -18.50
N GLN A 516 15.84 -28.72 -17.99
CA GLN A 516 16.41 -30.07 -17.90
C GLN A 516 16.36 -30.59 -16.47
N SER A 517 16.01 -31.87 -16.34
CA SER A 517 16.16 -32.61 -15.09
C SER A 517 17.64 -32.82 -14.75
N LEU A 518 17.93 -33.04 -13.46
CA LEU A 518 19.26 -33.45 -13.01
C LEU A 518 19.73 -34.74 -13.72
N PRO A 519 21.04 -34.90 -13.97
CA PRO A 519 21.59 -36.15 -14.49
C PRO A 519 21.23 -37.35 -13.60
N LYS A 520 20.78 -38.47 -14.18
CA LYS A 520 20.43 -39.67 -13.41
C LYS A 520 21.56 -40.18 -12.52
N SER A 521 22.79 -40.17 -13.03
CA SER A 521 23.97 -40.58 -12.25
C SER A 521 24.22 -39.71 -11.01
N LEU A 522 23.82 -38.44 -11.05
CA LEU A 522 23.90 -37.54 -9.90
C LEU A 522 22.82 -37.88 -8.84
N LEU A 523 21.63 -38.28 -9.27
CA LEU A 523 20.58 -38.77 -8.37
C LEU A 523 20.99 -40.09 -7.72
N GLU A 524 21.52 -41.04 -8.50
CA GLU A 524 22.07 -42.30 -7.98
C GLU A 524 23.20 -42.06 -6.97
N THR A 525 24.07 -41.07 -7.25
CA THR A 525 25.13 -40.64 -6.33
C THR A 525 24.57 -40.11 -5.01
N LYS A 526 23.47 -39.36 -5.06
CA LYS A 526 22.78 -38.89 -3.85
C LYS A 526 22.14 -40.05 -3.08
N GLU A 527 21.47 -40.95 -3.76
CA GLU A 527 20.85 -42.15 -3.17
C GLU A 527 21.88 -43.06 -2.51
N ALA A 528 23.10 -43.12 -3.05
CA ALA A 528 24.24 -43.81 -2.46
C ALA A 528 24.82 -43.11 -1.21
N GLY A 529 24.24 -42.00 -0.76
CA GLY A 529 24.65 -41.28 0.45
C GLY A 529 25.96 -40.49 0.31
N LYS A 530 26.43 -40.23 -0.91
CA LYS A 530 27.61 -39.38 -1.11
C LYS A 530 27.27 -37.92 -0.83
N LYS A 531 28.20 -37.23 -0.19
CA LYS A 531 28.10 -35.79 0.08
C LYS A 531 28.16 -35.01 -1.23
N ILE A 532 27.17 -34.14 -1.45
CA ILE A 532 27.07 -33.28 -2.63
C ILE A 532 27.28 -31.82 -2.23
N ILE A 533 28.28 -31.18 -2.83
CA ILE A 533 28.54 -29.74 -2.70
C ILE A 533 28.06 -29.04 -3.96
N PHE A 534 27.19 -28.04 -3.79
CA PHE A 534 26.72 -27.20 -4.90
C PHE A 534 27.41 -25.83 -4.91
N ILE A 535 27.96 -25.47 -6.08
CA ILE A 535 28.62 -24.18 -6.32
C ILE A 535 27.84 -23.42 -7.41
N PRO A 536 27.12 -22.33 -7.05
CA PRO A 536 26.51 -21.43 -8.01
C PRO A 536 27.55 -20.44 -8.53
N GLY A 537 27.83 -20.48 -9.84
CA GLY A 537 28.71 -19.53 -10.50
C GLY A 537 28.12 -18.13 -10.55
N GLN A 538 29.01 -17.13 -10.59
CA GLN A 538 28.66 -15.71 -10.56
C GLN A 538 29.26 -14.96 -11.77
N VAL A 539 28.80 -13.73 -12.01
CA VAL A 539 29.44 -12.85 -13.00
C VAL A 539 30.60 -12.16 -12.30
N GLU A 540 31.85 -12.40 -12.74
CA GLU A 540 33.07 -11.93 -12.06
C GLU A 540 33.13 -10.38 -11.94
N ASP A 541 32.56 -9.64 -12.91
CA ASP A 541 32.48 -8.18 -12.90
C ASP A 541 31.30 -7.61 -12.07
N ASP A 542 30.57 -8.46 -11.33
CA ASP A 542 29.45 -8.02 -10.50
C ASP A 542 29.95 -7.14 -9.33
N ALA A 543 29.26 -6.02 -9.09
CA ALA A 543 29.60 -5.08 -8.02
C ALA A 543 29.65 -5.74 -6.63
N SER A 544 28.84 -6.78 -6.40
CA SER A 544 28.86 -7.56 -5.17
C SER A 544 30.15 -8.36 -4.99
N ILE A 545 30.76 -8.88 -6.05
CA ILE A 545 32.06 -9.57 -5.96
C ILE A 545 33.15 -8.54 -5.69
N ALA A 546 33.19 -7.47 -6.49
CA ALA A 546 34.17 -6.40 -6.33
C ALA A 546 34.16 -5.77 -4.93
N ALA A 547 32.98 -5.65 -4.31
CA ALA A 547 32.84 -5.10 -2.96
C ALA A 547 33.06 -6.14 -1.85
N ALA A 548 32.56 -7.37 -2.01
CA ALA A 548 32.47 -8.32 -0.91
C ALA A 548 33.61 -9.34 -0.84
N CYS A 549 34.45 -9.47 -1.88
CA CYS A 549 35.42 -10.56 -2.01
C CYS A 549 36.86 -10.05 -1.96
N GLU A 550 37.66 -10.59 -1.02
CA GLU A 550 39.06 -10.19 -0.80
C GLU A 550 40.08 -11.23 -1.31
N GLU A 551 39.85 -12.51 -1.05
CA GLU A 551 40.77 -13.59 -1.44
C GLU A 551 40.23 -14.44 -2.61
N VAL A 552 39.00 -14.95 -2.48
CA VAL A 552 38.31 -15.71 -3.52
C VAL A 552 37.44 -14.77 -4.33
N LYS A 553 37.87 -14.39 -5.55
CA LYS A 553 37.22 -13.35 -6.38
C LYS A 553 36.66 -13.85 -7.71
N ASP A 554 36.85 -15.12 -8.01
CA ASP A 554 36.37 -15.73 -9.25
C ASP A 554 35.91 -17.17 -9.00
N ASP A 555 35.14 -17.70 -9.96
CA ASP A 555 34.55 -19.03 -9.84
C ASP A 555 35.62 -20.13 -9.80
N PHE A 556 36.77 -19.93 -10.45
CA PHE A 556 37.87 -20.91 -10.44
C PHE A 556 38.52 -21.02 -9.07
N ALA A 557 38.84 -19.89 -8.44
CA ALA A 557 39.38 -19.85 -7.09
C ALA A 557 38.40 -20.49 -6.10
N LEU A 558 37.09 -20.22 -6.24
CA LEU A 558 36.07 -20.82 -5.41
C LEU A 558 36.06 -22.35 -5.55
N VAL A 559 35.96 -22.86 -6.77
CA VAL A 559 35.94 -24.31 -7.05
C VAL A 559 37.20 -24.99 -6.53
N ARG A 560 38.38 -24.38 -6.75
CA ARG A 560 39.65 -24.91 -6.24
C ARG A 560 39.65 -24.99 -4.72
N THR A 561 39.28 -23.91 -4.03
CA THR A 561 39.23 -23.88 -2.56
C THR A 561 38.24 -24.89 -2.00
N VAL A 562 37.11 -25.11 -2.66
CA VAL A 562 36.15 -26.15 -2.26
C VAL A 562 36.74 -27.55 -2.45
N LYS A 563 37.40 -27.83 -3.57
CA LYS A 563 38.02 -29.14 -3.83
C LYS A 563 39.19 -29.44 -2.90
N GLU A 564 39.97 -28.44 -2.52
CA GLU A 564 41.05 -28.55 -1.53
C GLU A 564 40.52 -28.84 -0.13
N ARG A 565 39.36 -28.27 0.21
CA ARG A 565 38.70 -28.49 1.49
C ARG A 565 38.07 -29.88 1.60
N ASP A 566 37.47 -30.37 0.52
CA ASP A 566 36.78 -31.66 0.48
C ASP A 566 37.04 -32.34 -0.87
N SER A 567 38.07 -33.18 -0.89
CA SER A 567 38.51 -33.86 -2.11
C SER A 567 37.60 -35.03 -2.52
N GLU A 568 36.87 -35.61 -1.55
CA GLU A 568 35.99 -36.76 -1.74
C GLU A 568 34.54 -36.39 -2.06
N ALA A 569 34.11 -35.17 -1.72
CA ALA A 569 32.78 -34.67 -2.07
C ALA A 569 32.57 -34.56 -3.58
N ILE A 570 31.30 -34.75 -3.96
CA ILE A 570 30.83 -34.61 -5.34
C ILE A 570 30.48 -33.14 -5.58
N ILE A 571 31.24 -32.48 -6.45
CA ILE A 571 31.08 -31.06 -6.73
C ILE A 571 30.20 -30.86 -7.96
N VAL A 572 29.06 -30.19 -7.74
CA VAL A 572 28.13 -29.76 -8.79
C VAL A 572 28.30 -28.26 -9.01
N TYR A 573 28.81 -27.87 -10.16
CA TYR A 573 28.97 -26.48 -10.56
C TYR A 573 27.92 -26.05 -11.58
N LYS A 574 27.22 -24.95 -11.29
CA LYS A 574 26.28 -24.32 -12.21
C LYS A 574 26.78 -22.93 -12.60
N PRO A 575 27.27 -22.71 -13.83
CA PRO A 575 27.69 -21.37 -14.25
C PRO A 575 26.51 -20.40 -14.31
N HIS A 576 26.78 -19.11 -14.11
CA HIS A 576 25.73 -18.09 -14.18
C HIS A 576 25.08 -18.03 -15.58
N PRO A 577 23.75 -17.88 -15.70
CA PRO A 577 23.07 -17.85 -17.00
C PRO A 577 23.57 -16.77 -17.97
N ASP A 578 24.05 -15.65 -17.44
CA ASP A 578 24.58 -14.55 -18.28
C ASP A 578 25.92 -14.90 -18.93
N VAL A 579 26.78 -15.65 -18.23
CA VAL A 579 28.06 -16.16 -18.76
C VAL A 579 27.81 -17.15 -19.90
N VAL A 580 26.87 -18.07 -19.69
CA VAL A 580 26.44 -19.05 -20.72
C VAL A 580 25.86 -18.37 -21.97
N SER A 581 25.26 -17.19 -21.82
CA SER A 581 24.57 -16.47 -22.91
C SER A 581 25.42 -15.53 -23.78
N GLY A 582 26.75 -15.47 -23.58
CA GLY A 582 27.67 -14.79 -24.50
C GLY A 582 28.65 -13.78 -23.91
N HIS A 583 28.96 -13.87 -22.62
CA HIS A 583 30.16 -13.24 -22.04
C HIS A 583 31.03 -14.36 -21.50
N SER A 584 31.87 -14.97 -22.34
CA SER A 584 32.86 -15.92 -21.83
C SER A 584 34.16 -15.18 -21.54
N PRO A 585 34.63 -15.17 -20.28
CA PRO A 585 36.03 -14.98 -19.98
C PRO A 585 36.83 -16.15 -20.58
N ASP A 586 38.11 -15.87 -20.83
CA ASP A 586 39.23 -16.79 -21.03
C ASP A 586 38.89 -18.30 -21.01
N CYS A 587 38.82 -18.92 -22.18
CA CYS A 587 38.45 -20.34 -22.36
C CYS A 587 39.29 -21.30 -21.49
N ALA A 588 40.55 -20.97 -21.22
CA ALA A 588 41.46 -21.79 -20.43
C ALA A 588 40.99 -21.95 -18.96
N ARG A 589 40.38 -20.92 -18.36
CA ARG A 589 39.86 -21.03 -16.98
C ARG A 589 38.62 -21.90 -16.91
N HIS A 590 37.77 -21.82 -17.94
CA HIS A 590 36.56 -22.63 -17.98
C HIS A 590 36.90 -24.13 -18.02
N ASP A 591 37.90 -24.51 -18.80
CA ASP A 591 38.42 -25.87 -18.85
C ASP A 591 39.06 -26.29 -17.52
N ALA A 592 39.75 -25.37 -16.83
CA ALA A 592 40.32 -25.63 -15.51
C ALA A 592 39.25 -25.88 -14.44
N ILE A 593 38.11 -25.18 -14.48
CA ILE A 593 36.96 -25.47 -13.61
C ILE A 593 36.40 -26.86 -13.92
N LEU A 594 36.21 -27.18 -15.20
CA LEU A 594 35.68 -28.48 -15.64
C LEU A 594 36.53 -29.66 -15.15
N ALA A 595 37.85 -29.49 -15.05
CA ALA A 595 38.76 -30.50 -14.54
C ALA A 595 38.64 -30.75 -13.02
N LEU A 596 38.03 -29.83 -12.28
CA LEU A 596 37.93 -29.89 -10.81
C LEU A 596 36.56 -30.33 -10.29
N VAL A 597 35.53 -30.29 -11.15
CA VAL A 597 34.14 -30.56 -10.77
C VAL A 597 33.67 -31.91 -11.32
N ASP A 598 32.84 -32.61 -10.56
CA ASP A 598 32.25 -33.89 -10.98
C ASP A 598 31.10 -33.67 -11.98
N TYR A 599 30.31 -32.60 -11.78
CA TYR A 599 29.19 -32.26 -12.64
C TYR A 599 29.15 -30.77 -12.95
N ARG A 600 29.05 -30.44 -14.25
CA ARG A 600 28.62 -29.11 -14.71
C ARG A 600 27.18 -29.16 -15.19
N VAL A 601 26.31 -28.34 -14.60
CA VAL A 601 24.89 -28.26 -14.98
C VAL A 601 24.53 -26.87 -15.48
N THR A 602 24.19 -26.73 -16.76
CA THR A 602 23.89 -25.41 -17.37
C THR A 602 22.38 -25.11 -17.40
N GLU A 603 21.56 -26.07 -17.80
CA GLU A 603 20.11 -25.88 -18.05
C GLU A 603 19.20 -26.48 -16.95
N VAL A 604 19.79 -26.96 -15.85
CA VAL A 604 19.06 -27.48 -14.69
C VAL A 604 18.57 -26.33 -13.80
N ASN A 605 17.39 -26.45 -13.22
CA ASN A 605 16.85 -25.46 -12.29
C ASN A 605 17.72 -25.41 -11.00
N VAL A 606 18.04 -24.20 -10.53
CA VAL A 606 18.79 -24.01 -9.27
C VAL A 606 18.12 -24.71 -8.09
N ASN A 607 16.78 -24.76 -8.05
CA ASN A 607 16.05 -25.48 -7.01
C ASN A 607 16.37 -26.96 -6.95
N ASP A 608 16.53 -27.60 -8.11
CA ASP A 608 16.85 -29.03 -8.17
C ASP A 608 18.25 -29.26 -7.63
N CYS A 609 19.22 -28.40 -8.00
CA CYS A 609 20.57 -28.42 -7.44
C CYS A 609 20.55 -28.23 -5.91
N LEU A 610 19.78 -27.27 -5.41
CA LEU A 610 19.64 -27.02 -3.98
C LEU A 610 18.98 -28.20 -3.26
N ALA A 611 18.00 -28.87 -3.87
CA ALA A 611 17.30 -30.00 -3.27
C ALA A 611 18.27 -31.15 -2.94
N ILE A 612 19.18 -31.49 -3.87
CA ILE A 612 20.14 -32.58 -3.69
C ILE A 612 21.39 -32.20 -2.88
N ALA A 613 21.74 -30.91 -2.82
CA ALA A 613 22.95 -30.44 -2.14
C ALA A 613 22.91 -30.73 -0.63
N ASP A 614 24.03 -31.12 -0.05
CA ASP A 614 24.25 -31.15 1.39
C ASP A 614 24.82 -29.81 1.88
N GLU A 615 25.76 -29.27 1.10
CA GLU A 615 26.39 -27.98 1.34
C GLU A 615 26.32 -27.08 0.10
N VAL A 616 26.18 -25.78 0.31
CA VAL A 616 26.22 -24.76 -0.74
C VAL A 616 27.38 -23.81 -0.47
N HIS A 617 28.31 -23.71 -1.43
CA HIS A 617 29.51 -22.91 -1.31
C HIS A 617 29.44 -21.74 -2.30
N THR A 618 29.54 -20.51 -1.81
CA THR A 618 29.32 -19.30 -2.62
C THR A 618 30.25 -18.17 -2.20
N MET A 619 30.57 -17.26 -3.11
CA MET A 619 31.26 -16.01 -2.74
C MET A 619 30.24 -15.02 -2.16
N SER A 620 29.34 -14.51 -3.01
CA SER A 620 28.36 -13.48 -2.63
C SER A 620 26.97 -13.69 -3.24
N SER A 621 26.75 -14.80 -3.94
CA SER A 621 25.51 -15.07 -4.66
C SER A 621 24.27 -15.05 -3.76
N LEU A 622 23.16 -14.54 -4.30
CA LEU A 622 21.86 -14.66 -3.63
C LEU A 622 21.44 -16.12 -3.39
N THR A 623 21.95 -17.06 -4.20
CA THR A 623 21.69 -18.50 -4.03
C THR A 623 22.08 -19.00 -2.63
N GLY A 624 23.08 -18.40 -1.98
CA GLY A 624 23.42 -18.74 -0.59
C GLY A 624 22.29 -18.42 0.39
N PHE A 625 21.62 -17.28 0.23
CA PHE A 625 20.42 -16.97 1.03
C PHE A 625 19.26 -17.93 0.69
N GLU A 626 19.04 -18.24 -0.60
CA GLU A 626 18.01 -19.22 -1.01
C GLU A 626 18.27 -20.62 -0.42
N ALA A 627 19.54 -21.00 -0.24
CA ALA A 627 19.95 -22.24 0.42
C ALA A 627 19.63 -22.21 1.94
N LEU A 628 19.86 -21.07 2.62
CA LEU A 628 19.45 -20.89 4.01
C LEU A 628 17.93 -21.05 4.19
N LEU A 629 17.12 -20.52 3.28
CA LEU A 629 15.65 -20.71 3.31
C LEU A 629 15.25 -22.19 3.31
N ARG A 630 16.07 -23.06 2.72
CA ARG A 630 15.87 -24.51 2.60
C ARG A 630 16.55 -25.32 3.72
N GLY A 631 17.14 -24.65 4.71
CA GLY A 631 17.85 -25.31 5.80
C GLY A 631 19.15 -26.01 5.36
N LYS A 632 19.76 -25.59 4.26
CA LYS A 632 21.05 -26.13 3.79
C LYS A 632 22.21 -25.52 4.56
N LEU A 633 23.30 -26.27 4.69
CA LEU A 633 24.56 -25.73 5.19
C LEU A 633 25.16 -24.80 4.13
N VAL A 634 25.50 -23.58 4.52
CA VAL A 634 26.00 -22.55 3.60
C VAL A 634 27.38 -22.08 4.04
N PHE A 635 28.33 -22.14 3.10
CA PHE A 635 29.69 -21.65 3.24
C PHE A 635 29.88 -20.41 2.38
N THR A 636 30.37 -19.33 2.99
CA THR A 636 30.63 -18.08 2.27
C THR A 636 32.12 -17.74 2.25
N TYR A 637 32.60 -17.33 1.08
CA TYR A 637 34.00 -16.97 0.83
C TYR A 637 34.18 -15.48 0.48
N GLY A 638 33.08 -14.79 0.21
CA GLY A 638 32.98 -13.32 0.25
C GLY A 638 32.03 -12.92 1.39
N LYS A 639 31.82 -11.61 1.59
CA LYS A 639 31.05 -11.03 2.71
C LYS A 639 29.61 -10.60 2.32
N PRO A 640 28.72 -11.49 1.82
CA PRO A 640 27.37 -11.09 1.42
C PRO A 640 26.54 -10.64 2.63
N PHE A 641 25.38 -10.02 2.37
CA PHE A 641 24.50 -9.48 3.41
C PHE A 641 24.06 -10.48 4.49
N TYR A 642 23.97 -11.77 4.13
CA TYR A 642 23.51 -12.85 5.01
C TYR A 642 24.62 -13.57 5.77
N ALA A 643 25.90 -13.22 5.53
CA ALA A 643 27.04 -13.80 6.24
C ALA A 643 27.41 -13.00 7.50
N GLY A 644 28.13 -13.61 8.43
CA GLY A 644 28.60 -12.99 9.68
C GLY A 644 27.55 -12.94 10.79
N TRP A 645 26.38 -13.56 10.59
CA TRP A 645 25.27 -13.56 11.55
C TRP A 645 25.06 -14.91 12.26
N GLY A 646 25.98 -15.86 12.06
CA GLY A 646 25.90 -17.20 12.65
C GLY A 646 25.06 -18.23 11.88
N LEU A 647 24.46 -17.83 10.75
CA LEU A 647 23.68 -18.73 9.88
C LEU A 647 24.53 -19.43 8.81
N THR A 648 25.75 -18.94 8.60
CA THR A 648 26.70 -19.43 7.60
C THR A 648 28.03 -19.78 8.26
N SER A 649 28.80 -20.65 7.62
CA SER A 649 30.21 -20.84 7.97
C SER A 649 31.06 -19.94 7.10
N ASP A 650 31.69 -18.96 7.73
CA ASP A 650 32.41 -17.89 7.05
C ASP A 650 33.92 -18.04 7.28
N THR A 651 34.73 -17.79 6.25
CA THR A 651 36.20 -17.78 6.37
C THR A 651 36.77 -16.45 6.85
N PHE A 652 35.89 -15.50 7.17
CA PHE A 652 36.22 -14.11 7.50
C PHE A 652 35.38 -13.65 8.69
N VAL A 653 35.76 -12.49 9.24
CA VAL A 653 35.00 -11.81 10.29
C VAL A 653 34.60 -10.42 9.81
N VAL A 654 33.33 -10.06 10.02
CA VAL A 654 32.84 -8.70 9.87
C VAL A 654 32.62 -8.13 11.26
N ALA A 655 33.53 -7.29 11.74
CA ALA A 655 33.58 -6.82 13.14
C ALA A 655 32.33 -6.06 13.65
N ARG A 656 31.42 -5.68 12.75
CA ARG A 656 30.15 -5.03 13.08
C ARG A 656 28.99 -6.03 13.24
N ARG A 657 29.10 -7.23 12.66
CA ARG A 657 28.07 -8.27 12.68
C ARG A 657 28.31 -9.18 13.87
N ASN A 658 27.83 -8.74 15.03
CA ASN A 658 28.18 -9.35 16.33
C ASN A 658 27.03 -10.16 16.93
N ARG A 659 25.88 -10.18 16.23
CA ARG A 659 24.64 -10.82 16.67
C ARG A 659 24.48 -12.18 16.00
N GLN A 660 24.03 -13.16 16.76
CA GLN A 660 23.54 -14.44 16.24
C GLN A 660 22.07 -14.25 15.87
N VAL A 661 21.74 -14.38 14.57
CA VAL A 661 20.43 -14.01 14.04
C VAL A 661 19.63 -15.27 13.68
N PRO A 662 18.42 -15.47 14.23
CA PRO A 662 17.53 -16.52 13.77
C PRO A 662 17.14 -16.34 12.30
N LEU A 663 17.00 -17.44 11.56
CA LEU A 663 16.68 -17.38 10.13
C LEU A 663 15.40 -16.57 9.83
N LEU A 664 14.36 -16.68 10.66
CA LEU A 664 13.10 -15.94 10.47
C LEU A 664 13.29 -14.42 10.58
N GLU A 665 14.19 -13.96 11.44
CA GLU A 665 14.50 -12.54 11.54
C GLU A 665 15.28 -12.04 10.31
N LEU A 666 16.23 -12.83 9.81
CA LEU A 666 16.91 -12.52 8.56
C LEU A 666 15.89 -12.44 7.41
N ILE A 667 14.93 -13.38 7.35
CA ILE A 667 13.86 -13.36 6.35
C ILE A 667 13.00 -12.11 6.48
N ALA A 668 12.61 -11.74 7.70
CA ALA A 668 11.81 -10.53 7.94
C ALA A 668 12.56 -9.26 7.50
N ALA A 669 13.84 -9.14 7.86
CA ALA A 669 14.67 -8.03 7.43
C ALA A 669 14.74 -7.93 5.90
N VAL A 670 15.05 -9.05 5.25
CA VAL A 670 15.39 -9.13 3.82
C VAL A 670 14.16 -9.05 2.93
N LEU A 671 13.01 -9.61 3.33
CA LEU A 671 11.81 -9.70 2.49
C LEU A 671 10.67 -8.78 2.92
N ILE A 672 10.62 -8.31 4.16
CA ILE A 672 9.47 -7.54 4.68
C ILE A 672 9.85 -6.07 4.91
N VAL A 673 10.93 -5.83 5.65
CA VAL A 673 11.25 -4.49 6.16
C VAL A 673 12.09 -3.66 5.20
N TYR A 674 13.16 -4.25 4.65
CA TYR A 674 14.13 -3.54 3.82
C TYR A 674 13.62 -3.23 2.40
N PRO A 675 13.10 -4.20 1.62
CA PRO A 675 12.62 -3.93 0.26
C PRO A 675 11.26 -3.24 0.23
N ARG A 676 10.99 -2.59 -0.90
CA ARG A 676 9.67 -2.04 -1.24
C ARG A 676 9.09 -2.83 -2.38
N TYR A 677 7.77 -3.00 -2.41
CA TYR A 677 7.06 -3.73 -3.46
C TYR A 677 5.97 -2.87 -4.08
N ILE A 678 5.70 -3.07 -5.38
CA ILE A 678 4.71 -2.28 -6.11
C ILE A 678 3.88 -3.14 -7.08
N ASP A 679 2.57 -2.86 -7.15
CA ASP A 679 1.74 -3.30 -8.28
C ASP A 679 1.76 -2.21 -9.36
N TYR A 680 2.33 -2.50 -10.53
CA TYR A 680 2.35 -1.55 -11.65
C TYR A 680 1.01 -1.36 -12.33
N ARG A 681 0.08 -2.32 -12.23
CA ARG A 681 -1.26 -2.22 -12.83
C ARG A 681 -2.03 -1.07 -12.20
N GLN A 682 -1.97 -0.99 -10.87
CA GLN A 682 -2.69 0.01 -10.08
C GLN A 682 -1.80 1.20 -9.67
N GLY A 683 -0.51 0.95 -9.49
CA GLY A 683 0.47 1.93 -9.02
C GLY A 683 0.53 2.08 -7.50
N PHE A 684 0.09 1.07 -6.75
CA PHE A 684 0.10 1.05 -5.29
C PHE A 684 1.26 0.23 -4.76
N PHE A 685 1.74 0.60 -3.57
CA PHE A 685 2.67 -0.23 -2.83
C PHE A 685 1.96 -1.45 -2.27
N ILE A 686 2.61 -2.61 -2.33
CA ILE A 686 2.02 -3.89 -1.92
C ILE A 686 2.89 -4.59 -0.87
N SER A 687 2.39 -5.67 -0.29
CA SER A 687 3.16 -6.55 0.60
C SER A 687 4.07 -7.50 -0.17
N ALA A 688 5.05 -8.07 0.54
CA ALA A 688 5.88 -9.14 0.00
C ALA A 688 5.04 -10.37 -0.39
N GLU A 689 4.02 -10.71 0.41
CA GLU A 689 3.07 -11.79 0.08
C GLU A 689 2.30 -11.49 -1.20
N GLN A 690 1.73 -10.28 -1.31
CA GLN A 690 1.01 -9.85 -2.52
C GLN A 690 1.92 -9.83 -3.76
N ALA A 691 3.18 -9.39 -3.60
CA ALA A 691 4.17 -9.41 -4.66
C ALA A 691 4.52 -10.85 -5.08
N LEU A 692 4.64 -11.77 -4.12
CA LEU A 692 4.90 -13.18 -4.38
C LEU A 692 3.71 -13.83 -5.12
N GLU A 693 2.48 -13.60 -4.68
CA GLU A 693 1.28 -14.11 -5.38
C GLU A 693 1.17 -13.55 -6.80
N HIS A 694 1.51 -12.27 -7.02
CA HIS A 694 1.57 -11.71 -8.37
C HIS A 694 2.60 -12.43 -9.26
N ILE A 695 3.77 -12.75 -8.71
CA ILE A 695 4.80 -13.49 -9.44
C ILE A 695 4.31 -14.89 -9.78
N ILE A 696 3.69 -15.60 -8.84
CA ILE A 696 3.17 -16.96 -9.03
C ILE A 696 2.09 -16.96 -10.12
N LEU A 697 1.08 -16.09 -10.01
CA LEU A 697 0.00 -15.99 -11.01
C LEU A 697 0.52 -15.65 -12.41
N THR A 698 1.55 -14.80 -12.47
CA THR A 698 2.19 -14.46 -13.76
C THR A 698 2.92 -15.68 -14.33
N ALA A 699 3.67 -16.42 -13.50
CA ALA A 699 4.40 -17.62 -13.92
C ALA A 699 3.45 -18.70 -14.47
N ASP A 700 2.34 -18.97 -13.78
CA ASP A 700 1.34 -19.96 -14.19
C ASP A 700 0.69 -19.59 -15.53
N SER A 701 0.38 -18.30 -15.73
CA SER A 701 -0.20 -17.81 -16.98
C SER A 701 0.75 -17.97 -18.18
N GLU A 702 2.06 -17.78 -17.96
CA GLU A 702 3.09 -17.97 -18.99
C GLU A 702 3.31 -19.45 -19.31
N GLN A 703 3.28 -20.33 -18.31
CA GLN A 703 3.39 -21.79 -18.50
C GLN A 703 2.14 -22.38 -19.18
N GLY A 704 0.93 -21.95 -18.80
CA GLY A 704 -0.31 -22.38 -19.44
C GLY A 704 -0.37 -21.99 -20.92
N SER A 705 0.16 -20.82 -21.27
CA SER A 705 0.28 -20.36 -22.67
C SER A 705 1.31 -21.15 -23.48
N ALA A 706 2.37 -21.64 -22.84
CA ALA A 706 3.39 -22.49 -23.47
C ALA A 706 2.90 -23.93 -23.69
N SER A 707 2.00 -24.44 -22.83
CA SER A 707 1.42 -25.79 -22.99
C SER A 707 0.54 -25.96 -24.24
N ASN A 708 -0.05 -24.86 -24.75
CA ASN A 708 -0.83 -24.82 -25.99
C ASN A 708 -0.03 -24.42 -27.24
N SER A 709 1.29 -24.23 -27.13
CA SER A 709 2.14 -23.96 -28.29
C SER A 709 3.51 -24.63 -28.15
N SER A 710 3.69 -25.75 -28.86
CA SER A 710 4.99 -26.41 -29.07
C SER A 710 5.96 -25.59 -29.94
N LEU A 711 5.84 -24.26 -29.95
CA LEU A 711 6.68 -23.38 -30.73
C LEU A 711 7.76 -22.80 -29.82
N LYS A 712 9.00 -23.24 -30.05
CA LYS A 712 10.23 -22.56 -29.61
C LYS A 712 10.00 -21.06 -29.71
N VAL A 713 9.94 -20.39 -28.56
CA VAL A 713 9.65 -18.96 -28.48
C VAL A 713 10.84 -18.21 -29.11
N GLY A 714 10.74 -17.97 -30.42
CA GLY A 714 11.85 -17.54 -31.26
C GLY A 714 12.41 -16.19 -30.85
N GLU A 715 13.67 -15.93 -31.22
CA GLU A 715 14.43 -14.72 -30.91
C GLU A 715 13.67 -13.41 -31.23
N ILE A 716 12.81 -13.44 -32.26
CA ILE A 716 11.93 -12.35 -32.68
C ILE A 716 10.87 -12.02 -31.61
N SER A 717 10.20 -13.02 -31.03
CA SER A 717 9.23 -12.79 -29.94
C SER A 717 9.90 -12.23 -28.68
N ARG A 718 11.16 -12.60 -28.45
CA ARG A 718 11.99 -12.10 -27.33
C ARG A 718 12.39 -10.65 -27.56
N ARG A 719 12.76 -10.29 -28.80
CA ARG A 719 13.03 -8.90 -29.21
C ARG A 719 11.76 -8.03 -29.18
N LEU A 720 10.60 -8.56 -29.59
CA LEU A 720 9.31 -7.87 -29.51
C LEU A 720 8.85 -7.63 -28.06
N ARG A 721 9.04 -8.60 -27.16
CA ARG A 721 8.80 -8.40 -25.71
C ARG A 721 9.76 -7.36 -25.12
N LYS A 722 11.05 -7.42 -25.46
CA LYS A 722 12.05 -6.42 -25.07
C LYS A 722 11.65 -5.01 -25.53
N LEU A 723 11.17 -4.87 -26.76
CA LEU A 723 10.65 -3.62 -27.30
C LEU A 723 9.36 -3.18 -26.59
N SER A 724 8.44 -4.09 -26.29
CA SER A 724 7.19 -3.80 -25.57
C SER A 724 7.45 -3.30 -24.14
N TYR A 725 8.38 -3.90 -23.40
CA TYR A 725 8.77 -3.43 -22.07
C TYR A 725 9.53 -2.09 -22.11
N PHE A 726 10.38 -1.89 -23.12
CA PHE A 726 11.05 -0.61 -23.34
C PHE A 726 10.03 0.51 -23.66
N ILE A 727 9.09 0.24 -24.57
CA ILE A 727 7.98 1.14 -24.90
C ILE A 727 7.11 1.38 -23.66
N SER A 728 6.77 0.34 -22.90
CA SER A 728 6.00 0.48 -21.66
C SER A 728 6.71 1.39 -20.66
N GLY A 729 8.01 1.21 -20.43
CA GLY A 729 8.81 2.08 -19.58
C GLY A 729 8.82 3.55 -20.04
N LEU A 730 8.89 3.78 -21.36
CA LEU A 730 8.78 5.12 -21.94
C LEU A 730 7.35 5.70 -21.83
N CYS A 731 6.31 4.90 -22.08
CA CYS A 731 4.91 5.26 -22.02
C CYS A 731 4.44 5.55 -20.59
N TYR A 732 4.94 4.81 -19.59
CA TYR A 732 4.74 5.14 -18.17
C TYR A 732 5.28 6.54 -17.86
N GLY A 733 6.45 6.90 -18.42
CA GLY A 733 7.03 8.24 -18.30
C GLY A 733 6.23 9.33 -19.03
N LEU A 734 5.65 9.05 -20.19
CA LEU A 734 4.87 10.01 -20.99
C LEU A 734 3.46 10.26 -20.44
N ARG A 735 2.77 9.23 -19.93
CA ARG A 735 1.49 9.39 -19.19
C ARG A 735 1.65 10.25 -17.93
N LEU A 736 2.85 10.34 -17.35
CA LEU A 736 3.15 11.19 -16.20
C LEU A 736 3.52 12.63 -16.59
N LYS A 737 4.28 12.84 -17.68
CA LYS A 737 4.68 14.19 -18.13
C LYS A 737 3.53 15.07 -18.64
N HIS A 738 2.48 14.48 -19.21
CA HIS A 738 1.28 15.25 -19.59
C HIS A 738 0.53 15.79 -18.35
N LEU A 739 0.74 15.18 -17.18
CA LEU A 739 0.09 15.54 -15.92
C LEU A 739 0.86 16.63 -15.15
N ASP A 740 2.20 16.63 -15.17
CA ASP A 740 3.04 17.68 -14.55
C ASP A 740 2.79 19.08 -15.17
N ARG A 741 2.22 19.16 -16.38
CA ARG A 741 1.86 20.43 -17.06
C ARG A 741 0.45 20.94 -16.75
N GLU A 742 -0.45 20.11 -16.22
CA GLU A 742 -1.82 20.52 -15.84
C GLU A 742 -1.97 20.81 -14.34
N VAL A 743 -0.90 20.63 -13.56
CA VAL A 743 -0.85 20.86 -12.11
C VAL A 743 -0.27 22.25 -11.77
N ASN A 744 0.33 22.94 -12.74
CA ASN A 744 0.79 24.33 -12.60
C ASN A 744 -0.25 25.33 -13.09
#